data_AF-A0A5P1ETH5-F1
#
_entry.id   AF-A0A5P1ETH5-F1
#
_cell.length_a   1.000
_cell.length_b   1.000
_cell.length_c   1.000
_cell.angle_alpha   90.00
_cell.angle_beta   90.00
_cell.angle_gamma   90.00
#
_symmetry.space_group_name_H-M   'P 1'
#
loop_
_entity.id
_entity.type
_entity.pdbx_description
1 polymer ?
#
loop_
_entity_poly.entity_id
_entity_poly.type
_entity_poly.pdbx_seq_one_letter_code
_entity_poly.pdbx_strand_id
1 'polypeptide(L)'
;MKLLVHVIEARCLPAMDLNGSSDPYVRLQLGKRRFKTKVVKKNLNPYWDEEFSFRVGDLSEELAISVLDEDKYFNDDFLGQVNIPLSKVFDSESLSLGTQWYQLQPKNKKSKLKGCGEIHLGVSLSQKGSSKNATPETYHSCSDEVTSSSDKSSELTREPLPSFSNDKRESSSVLVVENSESLEGKLDASSFVDRMFQFFTGRNQEAATTSSRDIDIPEDPEEATMNPEVSITKTDEAASSMTFDELLKVMESKDEGSEIPGNLSGGVLLDQSYAVAPTDLNSLLFSPTSNFLQSLADLQGTTGLQAEPWKLENGGKSLKRVISYTKAATKLVKAVKATEEQIFLKADGKSYAVLLSVSTPDVPFGNSFKTEVLFCILPGPELESNEPSSRLVISWRMNFLQSTMMKGMIENGARQGLKDSYAQFADVLSQNVKPLDLKDAGSGKEQILATLQTEQESGWKLAFRFFGNFTIISTLIVSLYVMVHILLSNPSKIQGLEFAGLDLPDSIGEVVVCGVLVLQGERVLNMIGRYIQARKQRGTDHGVRAQGDGWLLTVALIEGSNLAAVDSSGYSDPYVVFTCNNKTKTSSIKFQTPDPQWNEIFEFDAMDDPPSMMDVEVFDFDGPFDEAISLGRAEVNFVKSNLSELADVWIPLQGKLAQACQSKLHLRVFLNNTRGNEVVTRYLTKMEKEVGKKINVRSPQTNSAFQKIFNLPPEEFLINDFTCHLKRKMPMQGRLFLSPRIIGFYTNLFGHKTKFFFLWEDIEDIQVVPPSLSSMGSPSLMMILRHGRGHDARHGAKSVDKDGRLRFQFQSFVSFNVANRTIMALWKARSLSPEQKVQIVEEESEEQTLYSEESGSFLGIEEAKMSEVFSSVVPVPIKSLMELFEGSSVEHRVMEKVGCVDYSITPWELVKGDMYQRQVQYTFDKKLSRYGGTVTSTQQKSSLPDKKGWVIEEVMTLQGIPLGDYFDLHIRYHVEDLSPKSKACNVQVSLGISWLKSTKHQKRITKNVISNSSVRLKEIFRQVEKEFTTGSK
;
A
#
# COMPACT_ATOMS: atom_id res chain seq x y z
N MET A 1 34.64 -6.59 22.89
CA MET A 1 34.21 -5.72 24.03
C MET A 1 32.97 -4.92 23.63
N LYS A 2 32.52 -3.93 24.43
CA LYS A 2 31.64 -2.85 23.95
C LYS A 2 32.48 -1.63 23.58
N LEU A 3 32.14 -0.97 22.48
CA LEU A 3 32.61 0.38 22.16
C LEU A 3 31.47 1.36 22.45
N LEU A 4 31.78 2.50 23.06
CA LEU A 4 30.91 3.64 23.29
C LEU A 4 31.39 4.80 22.43
N VAL A 5 30.46 5.47 21.76
CA VAL A 5 30.73 6.61 20.88
C VAL A 5 29.73 7.71 21.19
N HIS A 6 30.23 8.83 21.71
CA HIS A 6 29.45 10.02 22.03
C HIS A 6 29.65 11.06 20.93
N VAL A 7 28.57 11.45 20.27
CA VAL A 7 28.56 12.42 19.18
C VAL A 7 28.00 13.73 19.72
N ILE A 8 28.89 14.69 20.01
CA ILE A 8 28.51 15.92 20.70
C ILE A 8 28.05 16.96 19.69
N GLU A 9 28.94 17.39 18.81
CA GLU A 9 28.74 18.56 17.94
C GLU A 9 29.66 18.51 16.71
N ALA A 10 29.39 19.33 15.71
CA ALA A 10 30.32 19.64 14.64
C ALA A 10 30.40 21.15 14.41
N ARG A 11 31.44 21.62 13.74
CA ARG A 11 31.62 23.04 13.41
C ARG A 11 32.23 23.24 12.03
N CYS A 12 31.95 24.41 11.45
CA CYS A 12 32.43 24.85 10.15
C CYS A 12 32.13 23.85 9.02
N LEU A 13 30.94 23.22 9.05
CA LEU A 13 30.47 22.37 7.95
C LEU A 13 30.22 23.23 6.69
N PRO A 14 30.42 22.68 5.48
CA PRO A 14 30.09 23.38 4.25
C PRO A 14 28.57 23.46 4.07
N ALA A 15 28.07 24.61 3.60
CA ALA A 15 26.67 24.73 3.19
C ALA A 15 26.46 24.11 1.80
N MET A 16 25.52 23.16 1.71
CA MET A 16 25.11 22.55 0.44
C MET A 16 23.78 23.10 -0.06
N ASP A 17 22.93 23.56 0.87
CA ASP A 17 21.59 24.04 0.61
C ASP A 17 21.58 25.42 -0.05
N LEU A 18 20.64 25.67 -0.98
CA LEU A 18 20.49 26.96 -1.69
C LEU A 18 20.18 28.15 -0.76
N ASN A 19 19.85 27.87 0.50
CA ASN A 19 19.63 28.87 1.54
C ASN A 19 20.91 29.28 2.33
N GLY A 20 22.08 28.71 2.00
CA GLY A 20 23.35 29.04 2.66
C GLY A 20 23.61 28.32 3.98
N SER A 21 22.90 27.22 4.24
CA SER A 21 23.12 26.36 5.41
C SER A 21 23.08 24.87 5.01
N SER A 22 22.79 23.98 5.97
CA SER A 22 22.61 22.53 5.82
C SER A 22 21.70 22.03 6.94
N ASP A 23 21.04 20.88 6.75
CA ASP A 23 20.32 20.08 7.75
C ASP A 23 21.18 18.83 8.15
N PRO A 24 22.34 18.98 8.82
CA PRO A 24 23.28 17.87 9.03
C PRO A 24 22.85 16.80 10.06
N TYR A 25 23.30 15.57 9.80
CA TYR A 25 23.29 14.44 10.73
C TYR A 25 24.58 13.60 10.62
N VAL A 26 24.85 12.78 11.63
CA VAL A 26 26.02 11.89 11.68
C VAL A 26 25.60 10.43 11.53
N ARG A 27 26.27 9.68 10.66
CA ARG A 27 26.13 8.23 10.47
C ARG A 27 27.39 7.51 10.95
N LEU A 28 27.21 6.67 11.97
CA LEU A 28 28.25 5.83 12.55
C LEU A 28 28.17 4.42 11.95
N GLN A 29 29.31 3.82 11.59
CA GLN A 29 29.40 2.43 11.13
C GLN A 29 30.59 1.71 11.79
N LEU A 30 30.37 0.49 12.29
CA LEU A 30 31.43 -0.45 12.69
C LEU A 30 31.10 -1.82 12.09
N GLY A 31 31.99 -2.31 11.22
CA GLY A 31 31.74 -3.54 10.45
C GLY A 31 30.43 -3.45 9.66
N LYS A 32 29.49 -4.37 9.96
CA LYS A 32 28.11 -4.38 9.39
C LYS A 32 27.08 -3.57 10.19
N ARG A 33 27.42 -3.01 11.36
CA ARG A 33 26.48 -2.28 12.24
C ARG A 33 26.47 -0.80 11.87
N ARG A 34 25.29 -0.15 11.86
CA ARG A 34 25.11 1.28 11.59
C ARG A 34 24.17 1.95 12.59
N PHE A 35 24.41 3.23 12.86
CA PHE A 35 23.50 4.15 13.56
C PHE A 35 23.49 5.53 12.89
N LYS A 36 22.44 6.32 13.11
CA LYS A 36 22.26 7.71 12.63
C LYS A 36 21.80 8.58 13.82
N THR A 37 22.35 9.78 13.98
CA THR A 37 21.85 10.81 14.92
C THR A 37 20.56 11.44 14.43
N LYS A 38 19.92 12.27 15.27
CA LYS A 38 18.94 13.24 14.79
C LYS A 38 19.56 14.21 13.80
N VAL A 39 18.69 14.89 13.08
CA VAL A 39 19.00 15.88 12.03
C VAL A 39 18.80 17.27 12.63
N VAL A 40 19.86 18.07 12.66
CA VAL A 40 19.83 19.44 13.18
C VAL A 40 19.65 20.37 12.00
N LYS A 41 18.56 21.15 11.97
CA LYS A 41 18.16 21.88 10.76
C LYS A 41 18.80 23.26 10.65
N LYS A 42 19.19 23.62 9.43
CA LYS A 42 19.76 24.92 9.01
C LYS A 42 20.92 25.41 9.87
N ASN A 43 21.86 24.53 10.18
CA ASN A 43 22.97 24.83 11.08
C ASN A 43 24.30 24.20 10.63
N LEU A 44 25.30 25.03 10.35
CA LEU A 44 26.67 24.61 9.99
C LEU A 44 27.55 24.28 11.22
N ASN A 45 27.03 24.50 12.43
CA ASN A 45 27.63 24.14 13.71
C ASN A 45 26.62 23.37 14.58
N PRO A 46 26.20 22.16 14.16
CA PRO A 46 25.16 21.38 14.84
C PRO A 46 25.63 20.81 16.18
N TYR A 47 24.68 20.69 17.11
CA TYR A 47 24.86 20.05 18.42
C TYR A 47 23.81 18.93 18.55
N TRP A 48 24.26 17.70 18.83
CA TRP A 48 23.45 16.48 18.89
C TRP A 48 23.37 15.90 20.30
N ASP A 49 24.52 15.77 20.97
CA ASP A 49 24.67 15.14 22.29
C ASP A 49 24.06 13.73 22.39
N GLU A 50 24.47 12.84 21.47
CA GLU A 50 23.92 11.47 21.35
C GLU A 50 24.98 10.38 21.58
N GLU A 51 24.70 9.44 22.49
CA GLU A 51 25.55 8.27 22.75
C GLU A 51 25.09 7.01 22.00
N PHE A 52 26.05 6.26 21.46
CA PHE A 52 25.84 5.01 20.74
C PHE A 52 26.74 3.90 21.28
N SER A 53 26.28 2.65 21.22
CA SER A 53 27.09 1.49 21.66
C SER A 53 27.15 0.37 20.63
N PHE A 54 28.37 -0.05 20.31
CA PHE A 54 28.66 -1.17 19.41
C PHE A 54 29.16 -2.38 20.21
N ARG A 55 28.87 -3.59 19.74
CA ARG A 55 29.62 -4.80 20.16
C ARG A 55 30.79 -4.97 19.20
N VAL A 56 32.01 -4.81 19.71
CA VAL A 56 33.26 -5.05 18.97
C VAL A 56 33.40 -6.54 18.75
N GLY A 57 33.44 -6.96 17.49
CA GLY A 57 33.64 -8.36 17.09
C GLY A 57 35.12 -8.69 16.88
N ASP A 58 35.84 -7.78 16.22
CA ASP A 58 37.27 -7.84 15.96
C ASP A 58 37.89 -6.45 16.25
N LEU A 59 39.14 -6.41 16.72
CA LEU A 59 39.91 -5.19 16.94
C LEU A 59 40.54 -4.65 15.64
N SER A 60 40.52 -5.43 14.55
CA SER A 60 40.89 -4.96 13.20
C SER A 60 39.85 -4.03 12.54
N GLU A 61 38.64 -3.93 13.09
CA GLU A 61 37.59 -3.06 12.56
C GLU A 61 37.93 -1.56 12.71
N GLU A 62 37.49 -0.73 11.76
CA GLU A 62 37.50 0.74 11.87
C GLU A 62 36.09 1.27 12.17
N LEU A 63 35.97 2.20 13.11
CA LEU A 63 34.78 3.01 13.31
C LEU A 63 34.77 4.14 12.26
N ALA A 64 33.86 4.03 11.28
CA ALA A 64 33.65 5.03 10.25
C ALA A 64 32.51 5.99 10.63
N ILE A 65 32.75 7.30 10.52
CA ILE A 65 31.86 8.36 10.99
C ILE A 65 31.67 9.36 9.86
N SER A 66 30.55 9.29 9.14
CA SER A 66 30.20 10.22 8.05
C SER A 66 29.24 11.30 8.55
N VAL A 67 29.43 12.56 8.17
CA VAL A 67 28.44 13.63 8.31
C VAL A 67 27.80 13.88 6.94
N LEU A 68 26.47 13.97 6.90
CA LEU A 68 25.67 14.18 5.68
C LEU A 68 24.60 15.24 5.92
N ASP A 69 24.18 15.89 4.85
CA ASP A 69 23.01 16.77 4.78
C ASP A 69 21.73 15.94 4.52
N GLU A 70 20.57 16.28 5.09
CA GLU A 70 19.32 15.52 4.88
C GLU A 70 18.44 16.15 3.79
N ASP A 71 18.45 15.55 2.60
CA ASP A 71 17.88 16.14 1.40
C ASP A 71 16.49 15.55 1.07
N LYS A 72 15.42 16.30 1.40
CA LYS A 72 14.03 15.78 1.38
C LYS A 72 13.51 15.28 0.03
N TYR A 73 14.17 15.62 -1.07
CA TYR A 73 13.73 15.30 -2.43
C TYR A 73 14.84 14.69 -3.31
N PHE A 74 16.06 14.55 -2.79
CA PHE A 74 17.23 14.05 -3.51
C PHE A 74 18.02 13.04 -2.65
N ASN A 75 19.32 12.84 -2.92
CA ASN A 75 20.16 11.97 -2.11
C ASN A 75 20.99 12.83 -1.14
N ASP A 76 20.93 12.52 0.15
CA ASP A 76 21.74 13.12 1.23
C ASP A 76 23.17 13.49 0.80
N ASP A 77 23.48 14.79 0.82
CA ASP A 77 24.75 15.29 0.31
C ASP A 77 25.89 15.09 1.32
N PHE A 78 27.10 14.80 0.84
CA PHE A 78 28.19 14.36 1.70
C PHE A 78 29.06 15.52 2.20
N LEU A 79 28.99 15.80 3.50
CA LEU A 79 29.72 16.90 4.14
C LEU A 79 31.16 16.50 4.53
N GLY A 80 31.36 15.30 5.07
CA GLY A 80 32.70 14.82 5.45
C GLY A 80 32.70 13.47 6.18
N GLN A 81 33.88 12.89 6.43
CA GLN A 81 34.04 11.64 7.20
C GLN A 81 35.36 11.57 8.00
N VAL A 82 35.33 10.90 9.15
CA VAL A 82 36.53 10.42 9.87
C VAL A 82 36.45 8.91 10.08
N ASN A 83 37.59 8.22 10.03
CA ASN A 83 37.73 6.82 10.41
C ASN A 83 38.65 6.70 11.64
N ILE A 84 38.28 5.87 12.61
CA ILE A 84 39.01 5.63 13.85
C ILE A 84 39.25 4.11 13.98
N PRO A 85 40.48 3.61 13.73
CA PRO A 85 40.82 2.20 13.95
C PRO A 85 40.67 1.81 15.43
N LEU A 86 40.04 0.66 15.71
CA LEU A 86 39.79 0.25 17.09
C LEU A 86 41.05 -0.11 17.88
N SER A 87 42.12 -0.52 17.21
CA SER A 87 43.45 -0.66 17.83
C SER A 87 43.86 0.59 18.59
N LYS A 88 43.73 1.80 18.01
CA LYS A 88 44.09 3.06 18.68
C LYS A 88 43.30 3.32 19.97
N VAL A 89 42.05 2.84 20.06
CA VAL A 89 41.23 2.94 21.28
C VAL A 89 41.70 1.91 22.32
N PHE A 90 42.03 0.69 21.86
CA PHE A 90 42.47 -0.42 22.70
C PHE A 90 43.89 -0.24 23.25
N ASP A 91 44.80 0.36 22.47
CA ASP A 91 46.20 0.62 22.82
C ASP A 91 46.36 1.85 23.73
N SER A 92 45.26 2.56 24.05
CA SER A 92 45.27 3.71 24.95
C SER A 92 45.17 3.30 26.42
N GLU A 93 45.95 3.95 27.30
CA GLU A 93 46.10 3.57 28.72
C GLU A 93 44.78 3.54 29.51
N SER A 94 43.77 4.29 29.06
CA SER A 94 42.44 4.40 29.68
C SER A 94 41.33 3.68 28.90
N LEU A 95 41.67 2.92 27.84
CA LEU A 95 40.73 2.35 26.86
C LEU A 95 39.80 3.42 26.25
N SER A 96 40.29 4.66 26.12
CA SER A 96 39.53 5.83 25.70
C SER A 96 40.43 6.84 25.00
N LEU A 97 39.94 7.39 23.89
CA LEU A 97 40.57 8.52 23.20
C LEU A 97 40.19 9.87 23.83
N GLY A 98 39.48 9.85 24.97
CA GLY A 98 38.86 11.02 25.56
C GLY A 98 37.78 11.60 24.66
N THR A 99 37.51 12.89 24.88
CA THR A 99 36.60 13.69 24.05
C THR A 99 37.43 14.74 23.31
N GLN A 100 37.45 14.71 21.98
CA GLN A 100 38.31 15.57 21.17
C GLN A 100 37.71 15.89 19.79
N TRP A 101 38.24 16.93 19.15
CA TRP A 101 37.87 17.35 17.80
C TRP A 101 38.63 16.55 16.73
N TYR A 102 37.90 16.09 15.71
CA TYR A 102 38.42 15.34 14.58
C TYR A 102 38.14 16.10 13.28
N GLN A 103 39.18 16.35 12.48
CA GLN A 103 39.05 16.99 11.17
C GLN A 103 38.39 16.02 10.17
N LEU A 104 37.20 16.39 9.68
CA LEU A 104 36.49 15.63 8.67
C LEU A 104 37.22 15.68 7.32
N GLN A 105 37.20 14.55 6.60
CA GLN A 105 37.87 14.36 5.32
C GLN A 105 36.86 14.22 4.16
N PRO A 106 37.21 14.69 2.95
CA PRO A 106 36.38 14.51 1.77
C PRO A 106 36.43 13.06 1.25
N LYS A 107 35.32 12.60 0.65
CA LYS A 107 35.13 11.25 0.10
C LYS A 107 36.12 10.87 -1.01
N ASN A 108 36.79 11.85 -1.63
CA ASN A 108 37.78 11.65 -2.69
C ASN A 108 38.81 12.80 -2.69
N LYS A 109 40.09 12.50 -2.91
CA LYS A 109 41.20 13.50 -3.03
C LYS A 109 41.08 14.47 -4.23
N LYS A 110 39.95 14.47 -4.95
CA LYS A 110 39.66 15.33 -6.12
C LYS A 110 38.33 16.10 -5.98
N SER A 111 37.65 16.05 -4.83
CA SER A 111 36.41 16.80 -4.63
C SER A 111 36.65 18.31 -4.56
N LYS A 112 35.70 19.12 -5.04
CA LYS A 112 35.77 20.59 -5.00
C LYS A 112 35.40 21.21 -3.63
N LEU A 113 35.02 20.41 -2.64
CA LEU A 113 34.64 20.87 -1.30
C LEU A 113 35.85 21.52 -0.59
N LYS A 114 35.76 22.83 -0.34
CA LYS A 114 36.78 23.60 0.40
C LYS A 114 36.51 23.55 1.90
N GLY A 115 37.01 22.51 2.55
CA GLY A 115 36.82 22.26 3.98
C GLY A 115 35.57 21.45 4.26
N CYS A 116 35.71 20.42 5.09
CA CYS A 116 34.63 19.51 5.49
C CYS A 116 34.19 19.75 6.96
N GLY A 117 34.71 20.77 7.62
CA GLY A 117 34.50 21.03 9.05
C GLY A 117 35.26 20.07 9.99
N GLU A 118 34.91 20.14 11.26
CA GLU A 118 35.41 19.28 12.33
C GLU A 118 34.22 18.72 13.14
N ILE A 119 34.40 17.53 13.75
CA ILE A 119 33.41 16.87 14.60
C ILE A 119 34.00 16.57 15.99
N HIS A 120 33.24 16.85 17.05
CA HIS A 120 33.62 16.64 18.44
C HIS A 120 33.05 15.29 18.93
N LEU A 121 33.94 14.37 19.30
CA LEU A 121 33.59 12.98 19.60
C LEU A 121 34.27 12.47 20.87
N GLY A 122 33.49 11.77 21.71
CA GLY A 122 34.00 10.91 22.77
C GLY A 122 34.05 9.45 22.31
N VAL A 123 35.17 8.74 22.49
CA VAL A 123 35.29 7.32 22.08
C VAL A 123 35.98 6.50 23.15
N SER A 124 35.29 5.48 23.71
CA SER A 124 35.81 4.61 24.76
C SER A 124 35.36 3.15 24.63
N LEU A 125 36.08 2.23 25.27
CA LEU A 125 35.89 0.79 25.13
C LEU A 125 35.74 0.12 26.52
N SER A 126 34.60 -0.53 26.74
CA SER A 126 34.22 -1.11 28.04
C SER A 126 34.15 -2.64 28.01
N GLN A 127 34.71 -3.26 29.05
CA GLN A 127 34.73 -4.71 29.24
C GLN A 127 33.90 -5.11 30.47
N LYS A 128 32.98 -6.05 30.28
CA LYS A 128 32.12 -6.57 31.37
C LYS A 128 32.79 -7.77 32.03
N GLY A 129 33.53 -7.53 33.12
CA GLY A 129 34.25 -8.57 33.87
C GLY A 129 33.34 -9.48 34.70
N SER A 130 33.85 -10.66 35.06
CA SER A 130 33.21 -11.58 36.01
C SER A 130 34.12 -11.86 37.21
N SER A 131 33.66 -11.45 38.39
CA SER A 131 33.89 -12.09 39.70
C SER A 131 35.30 -12.48 40.17
N LYS A 132 35.79 -11.71 41.16
CA LYS A 132 36.30 -12.18 42.48
C LYS A 132 37.50 -13.16 42.54
N ASN A 133 38.66 -12.69 43.02
CA ASN A 133 39.12 -12.85 44.43
C ASN A 133 40.64 -12.57 44.64
N ALA A 134 40.97 -11.65 45.54
CA ALA A 134 42.23 -11.61 46.31
C ALA A 134 42.03 -10.71 47.56
N THR A 135 42.60 -11.08 48.70
CA THR A 135 42.46 -10.43 50.02
C THR A 135 43.70 -10.78 50.89
N PRO A 136 43.93 -10.19 52.08
CA PRO A 136 43.28 -9.04 52.75
C PRO A 136 44.26 -7.91 53.18
N GLU A 137 43.76 -6.76 53.66
CA GLU A 137 43.94 -6.29 55.06
C GLU A 137 43.32 -4.89 55.33
N THR A 138 42.67 -4.77 56.51
CA THR A 138 42.48 -3.62 57.45
C THR A 138 42.34 -2.17 56.88
N TYR A 139 41.33 -1.34 57.22
CA TYR A 139 40.71 -1.02 58.52
C TYR A 139 39.19 -0.66 58.47
N HIS A 140 38.57 -0.57 59.65
CA HIS A 140 37.19 -0.16 60.07
C HIS A 140 36.44 0.95 59.25
N SER A 141 35.09 1.13 59.33
CA SER A 141 34.13 0.78 60.40
C SER A 141 32.64 0.60 59.95
N CYS A 142 31.81 0.16 60.91
CA CYS A 142 30.33 0.10 61.04
C CYS A 142 29.53 1.38 60.67
N SER A 143 28.18 1.40 60.50
CA SER A 143 27.13 0.37 60.69
C SER A 143 25.75 0.73 60.04
N ASP A 144 24.94 -0.30 59.76
CA ASP A 144 23.46 -0.47 59.95
C ASP A 144 22.42 0.47 59.24
N GLU A 145 21.49 -0.04 58.41
CA GLU A 145 20.10 -0.54 58.70
C GLU A 145 19.00 0.58 58.77
N VAL A 146 17.71 0.45 58.38
CA VAL A 146 16.93 -0.63 57.71
C VAL A 146 15.65 -0.07 57.00
N THR A 147 15.27 -0.68 55.87
CA THR A 147 13.96 -0.73 55.14
C THR A 147 12.90 0.42 55.09
N SER A 148 12.40 0.64 53.85
CA SER A 148 10.96 0.67 53.44
C SER A 148 10.09 1.96 53.39
N SER A 149 9.39 2.08 52.24
CA SER A 149 7.99 2.52 52.01
C SER A 149 7.51 3.98 52.17
N SER A 150 7.26 4.59 51.00
CA SER A 150 5.99 5.19 50.53
C SER A 150 5.47 6.57 50.98
N ASP A 151 5.13 7.35 49.95
CA ASP A 151 3.95 8.23 49.78
C ASP A 151 3.85 9.64 50.43
N LYS A 152 3.71 10.61 49.49
CA LYS A 152 2.72 11.72 49.45
C LYS A 152 2.93 13.00 50.27
N SER A 153 3.22 14.06 49.50
CA SER A 153 2.56 15.38 49.45
C SER A 153 2.41 16.25 50.71
N SER A 154 2.83 17.50 50.59
CA SER A 154 2.19 18.65 51.23
C SER A 154 2.32 19.90 50.34
N GLU A 155 1.36 20.82 50.48
CA GLU A 155 1.21 22.07 49.73
C GLU A 155 0.80 23.19 50.73
N LEU A 156 0.76 24.46 50.30
CA LEU A 156 0.17 25.61 51.01
C LEU A 156 0.98 26.12 52.25
N THR A 157 1.04 27.41 52.62
CA THR A 157 0.46 28.65 52.02
C THR A 157 1.21 29.93 52.48
N ARG A 158 0.87 31.06 51.81
CA ARG A 158 0.50 32.40 52.35
C ARG A 158 1.41 33.63 52.11
N GLU A 159 0.66 34.70 51.79
CA GLU A 159 0.95 36.13 51.58
C GLU A 159 1.05 36.92 52.93
N PRO A 160 1.25 38.27 53.01
CA PRO A 160 0.94 39.32 52.01
C PRO A 160 1.96 40.47 51.80
N LEU A 161 1.60 41.35 50.84
CA LEU A 161 2.14 42.68 50.46
C LEU A 161 1.90 43.78 51.55
N PRO A 162 2.50 45.02 51.53
CA PRO A 162 2.54 45.93 50.36
C PRO A 162 3.64 47.03 50.21
N SER A 163 3.54 47.75 49.07
CA SER A 163 3.74 49.21 48.85
C SER A 163 4.95 49.75 48.03
N PHE A 164 4.64 50.87 47.33
CA PHE A 164 5.36 51.69 46.33
C PHE A 164 6.75 52.26 46.79
N SER A 165 7.64 52.84 45.97
CA SER A 165 7.43 53.77 44.82
C SER A 165 8.66 54.08 43.92
N ASN A 166 8.38 54.39 42.64
CA ASN A 166 9.00 55.37 41.70
C ASN A 166 10.51 55.72 41.60
N ASP A 167 11.10 55.38 40.43
CA ASP A 167 11.41 56.29 39.28
C ASP A 167 12.64 57.25 39.25
N LYS A 168 13.18 57.44 38.02
CA LYS A 168 14.24 58.36 37.50
C LYS A 168 15.68 58.19 38.04
N ARG A 169 16.75 58.11 37.22
CA ARG A 169 17.25 58.84 36.01
C ARG A 169 18.04 60.11 36.34
N GLU A 170 19.32 60.13 35.94
CA GLU A 170 20.11 61.15 35.22
C GLU A 170 21.62 60.82 35.39
N SER A 171 22.61 61.41 34.69
CA SER A 171 22.72 61.80 33.27
C SER A 171 24.15 62.29 32.99
N SER A 172 24.89 61.61 32.10
CA SER A 172 25.97 62.19 31.26
C SER A 172 27.22 62.74 32.02
N SER A 173 28.34 63.16 31.39
CA SER A 173 28.64 63.48 29.98
C SER A 173 30.15 63.49 29.65
N VAL A 174 30.49 63.60 28.34
CA VAL A 174 31.66 64.34 27.77
C VAL A 174 33.08 63.72 27.90
N LEU A 175 34.00 63.73 26.90
CA LEU A 175 34.02 63.85 25.41
C LEU A 175 35.40 63.23 24.97
N VAL A 176 35.78 62.97 23.70
CA VAL A 176 36.14 63.93 22.62
C VAL A 176 36.47 63.12 21.33
N VAL A 177 35.77 63.41 20.21
CA VAL A 177 36.25 63.53 18.79
C VAL A 177 37.13 62.40 18.19
N GLU A 178 36.89 61.83 17.01
CA GLU A 178 35.93 61.97 15.88
C GLU A 178 36.20 60.77 14.91
N ASN A 179 35.53 60.45 13.79
CA ASN A 179 34.23 60.63 13.11
C ASN A 179 34.24 59.57 11.95
N SER A 180 33.24 59.27 11.12
CA SER A 180 31.77 59.42 10.98
C SER A 180 31.38 58.45 9.83
N GLU A 181 30.14 58.07 9.51
CA GLU A 181 28.77 58.31 10.01
C GLU A 181 28.20 56.90 10.33
N SER A 182 27.71 56.59 11.54
CA SER A 182 26.32 56.74 12.01
C SER A 182 25.23 56.25 11.02
N LEU A 183 24.21 55.47 11.41
CA LEU A 183 23.65 55.27 12.76
C LEU A 183 22.91 53.92 12.87
N GLU A 184 22.88 53.32 14.07
CA GLU A 184 22.11 52.10 14.37
C GLU A 184 20.60 52.38 14.61
N GLY A 185 19.73 51.37 14.43
CA GLY A 185 18.33 51.48 14.86
C GLY A 185 17.45 50.28 14.49
N LYS A 186 17.03 49.49 15.48
CA LYS A 186 16.14 48.31 15.37
C LYS A 186 14.91 48.53 14.46
N LEU A 187 14.56 47.50 13.68
CA LEU A 187 13.22 47.29 13.13
C LEU A 187 12.76 45.84 13.33
N ASP A 188 11.44 45.63 13.26
CA ASP A 188 10.74 44.44 13.74
C ASP A 188 10.92 43.15 12.91
N ALA A 189 10.53 42.04 13.53
CA ALA A 189 10.48 40.71 12.92
C ALA A 189 9.31 40.55 11.92
N SER A 190 9.24 41.42 10.90
CA SER A 190 8.18 41.46 9.89
C SER A 190 8.69 41.82 8.50
N SER A 191 9.42 40.91 7.84
CA SER A 191 9.37 40.79 6.37
C SER A 191 9.96 39.47 5.85
N PHE A 192 9.09 38.60 5.35
CA PHE A 192 9.45 37.62 4.30
C PHE A 192 8.25 37.35 3.40
N VAL A 193 7.08 37.12 4.02
CA VAL A 193 5.79 37.04 3.32
C VAL A 193 5.48 38.35 2.59
N ASP A 194 5.59 39.48 3.26
CA ASP A 194 5.33 40.82 2.68
C ASP A 194 6.33 41.16 1.56
N ARG A 195 7.58 40.73 1.73
CA ARG A 195 8.66 40.89 0.75
C ARG A 195 8.42 40.05 -0.51
N MET A 196 7.77 38.89 -0.36
CA MET A 196 7.32 38.06 -1.48
C MET A 196 6.04 38.62 -2.12
N PHE A 197 5.16 39.26 -1.35
CA PHE A 197 3.94 39.91 -1.83
C PHE A 197 4.23 41.08 -2.78
N GLN A 198 5.20 41.94 -2.44
CA GLN A 198 5.61 43.07 -3.29
C GLN A 198 6.22 42.64 -4.64
N PHE A 199 6.85 41.47 -4.73
CA PHE A 199 7.45 41.01 -6.00
C PHE A 199 6.42 40.63 -7.08
N PHE A 200 5.14 40.48 -6.73
CA PHE A 200 4.07 40.12 -7.66
C PHE A 200 3.01 41.22 -7.87
N THR A 201 3.17 42.40 -7.27
CA THR A 201 2.25 43.55 -7.42
C THR A 201 3.01 44.83 -7.79
N GLY A 202 3.50 44.91 -9.03
CA GLY A 202 4.48 45.96 -9.41
C GLY A 202 4.61 46.33 -10.89
N ARG A 203 3.51 46.43 -11.66
CA ARG A 203 3.54 47.16 -12.95
C ARG A 203 2.18 47.68 -13.43
N ASN A 204 1.84 48.89 -12.98
CA ASN A 204 1.36 50.02 -13.81
C ASN A 204 0.73 51.09 -12.92
N GLN A 205 1.41 52.23 -12.78
CA GLN A 205 0.79 53.48 -12.36
C GLN A 205 1.62 54.66 -12.89
N GLU A 206 1.02 55.43 -13.80
CA GLU A 206 1.41 56.81 -14.06
C GLU A 206 0.16 57.70 -13.90
N ALA A 207 0.39 58.98 -13.60
CA ALA A 207 -0.63 60.00 -13.37
C ALA A 207 -1.06 60.63 -14.73
N ALA A 208 -2.01 61.56 -14.83
CA ALA A 208 -2.57 62.42 -13.79
C ALA A 208 -4.02 62.88 -14.08
N THR A 209 -4.55 63.65 -13.15
CA THR A 209 -5.89 64.26 -13.14
C THR A 209 -6.08 65.41 -14.14
N THR A 210 -7.27 65.49 -14.73
CA THR A 210 -7.99 66.78 -14.87
C THR A 210 -9.50 66.54 -14.80
N SER A 211 -10.25 67.57 -14.41
CA SER A 211 -11.70 67.49 -14.17
C SER A 211 -12.47 68.56 -14.96
N SER A 212 -13.60 68.17 -15.55
CA SER A 212 -14.72 69.07 -15.80
C SER A 212 -16.03 68.30 -15.73
N ARG A 213 -17.04 68.91 -15.11
CA ARG A 213 -18.45 68.62 -15.39
C ARG A 213 -18.86 69.50 -16.56
N ASP A 214 -19.87 69.08 -17.32
CA ASP A 214 -20.98 69.95 -17.69
C ASP A 214 -22.21 69.08 -18.05
N ILE A 215 -23.32 69.73 -18.41
CA ILE A 215 -24.69 69.24 -18.20
C ILE A 215 -25.56 69.39 -19.47
N ASP A 216 -26.70 68.68 -19.45
CA ASP A 216 -27.89 68.75 -20.32
C ASP A 216 -27.95 67.92 -21.62
N ILE A 217 -29.21 67.75 -22.03
CA ILE A 217 -29.85 66.74 -22.90
C ILE A 217 -30.71 67.54 -23.89
N PRO A 218 -30.78 67.21 -25.22
CA PRO A 218 -31.99 66.52 -25.72
C PRO A 218 -31.84 65.71 -27.05
N GLU A 219 -33.02 65.19 -27.47
CA GLU A 219 -33.45 64.80 -28.83
C GLU A 219 -33.21 63.35 -29.33
N ASP A 220 -34.30 62.57 -29.22
CA ASP A 220 -34.73 61.44 -30.07
C ASP A 220 -35.32 62.01 -31.40
N PRO A 221 -35.52 61.23 -32.50
CA PRO A 221 -36.84 60.57 -32.67
C PRO A 221 -36.93 59.31 -33.60
N GLU A 222 -38.11 58.66 -33.54
CA GLU A 222 -38.78 57.82 -34.59
C GLU A 222 -38.14 56.46 -35.00
N GLU A 223 -38.87 55.34 -35.24
CA GLU A 223 -40.21 54.80 -34.87
C GLU A 223 -40.21 53.29 -35.32
N ALA A 224 -41.19 52.38 -35.17
CA ALA A 224 -42.59 52.48 -34.77
C ALA A 224 -43.17 51.19 -34.14
N THR A 225 -44.01 51.32 -33.11
CA THR A 225 -45.06 50.35 -32.65
C THR A 225 -44.63 48.89 -32.27
N MET A 226 -45.34 48.13 -31.41
CA MET A 226 -46.72 48.21 -30.90
C MET A 226 -46.83 47.66 -29.46
N ASN A 227 -47.82 48.14 -28.69
CA ASN A 227 -48.15 47.75 -27.30
C ASN A 227 -49.65 47.29 -27.27
N PRO A 228 -50.19 46.58 -26.24
CA PRO A 228 -50.17 47.05 -24.84
C PRO A 228 -50.14 46.01 -23.67
N GLU A 229 -49.59 46.49 -22.55
CA GLU A 229 -50.04 46.38 -21.14
C GLU A 229 -50.97 45.25 -20.65
N VAL A 230 -50.52 44.54 -19.59
CA VAL A 230 -51.24 44.46 -18.29
C VAL A 230 -50.21 44.55 -17.15
N SER A 231 -50.54 45.24 -16.06
CA SER A 231 -49.64 45.55 -14.94
C SER A 231 -49.68 44.53 -13.78
N ILE A 232 -48.51 44.21 -13.20
CA ILE A 232 -48.40 43.66 -11.83
C ILE A 232 -47.19 44.29 -11.09
N THR A 233 -47.27 45.57 -10.75
CA THR A 233 -46.40 46.20 -9.74
C THR A 233 -46.97 45.94 -8.34
N LYS A 234 -46.72 44.73 -7.78
CA LYS A 234 -47.25 44.38 -6.44
C LYS A 234 -46.56 43.26 -5.65
N THR A 235 -45.51 42.62 -6.18
CA THR A 235 -45.02 41.33 -5.64
C THR A 235 -43.91 41.46 -4.59
N ASP A 236 -43.00 42.43 -4.72
CA ASP A 236 -41.71 42.38 -4.03
C ASP A 236 -41.78 42.72 -2.53
N GLU A 237 -42.75 43.53 -2.08
CA GLU A 237 -42.94 43.79 -0.64
C GLU A 237 -43.51 42.56 0.10
N ALA A 238 -44.31 41.73 -0.56
CA ALA A 238 -45.00 40.59 0.04
C ALA A 238 -44.06 39.44 0.43
N ALA A 239 -42.93 39.28 -0.27
CA ALA A 239 -41.97 38.21 0.01
C ALA A 239 -41.25 38.37 1.38
N SER A 240 -41.27 39.58 1.96
CA SER A 240 -40.58 39.90 3.22
C SER A 240 -41.26 39.38 4.49
N SER A 241 -42.53 38.95 4.41
CA SER A 241 -43.35 38.53 5.56
C SER A 241 -43.65 37.03 5.64
N MET A 242 -43.16 36.23 4.70
CA MET A 242 -43.47 34.79 4.63
C MET A 242 -42.60 33.97 5.58
N THR A 243 -43.17 32.94 6.20
CA THR A 243 -42.44 32.01 7.07
C THR A 243 -41.60 31.01 6.26
N PHE A 244 -40.62 30.37 6.91
CA PHE A 244 -39.73 29.38 6.27
C PHE A 244 -40.51 28.22 5.63
N ASP A 245 -41.54 27.71 6.30
CA ASP A 245 -42.37 26.60 5.79
C ASP A 245 -43.25 27.02 4.61
N GLU A 246 -43.69 28.29 4.55
CA GLU A 246 -44.40 28.84 3.39
C GLU A 246 -43.45 29.04 2.20
N LEU A 247 -42.23 29.52 2.44
CA LEU A 247 -41.19 29.67 1.42
C LEU A 247 -40.78 28.31 0.81
N LEU A 248 -40.70 27.26 1.63
CA LEU A 248 -40.48 25.88 1.15
C LEU A 248 -41.67 25.36 0.31
N LYS A 249 -42.92 25.60 0.73
CA LYS A 249 -44.11 25.24 -0.06
C LYS A 249 -44.20 25.98 -1.40
N VAL A 250 -43.72 27.22 -1.47
CA VAL A 250 -43.59 27.96 -2.73
C VAL A 250 -42.54 27.33 -3.67
N MET A 251 -41.49 26.68 -3.14
CA MET A 251 -40.58 25.86 -3.96
C MET A 251 -41.20 24.52 -4.36
N GLU A 252 -41.82 23.81 -3.42
CA GLU A 252 -42.46 22.50 -3.63
C GLU A 252 -43.52 22.57 -4.75
N SER A 253 -44.36 23.62 -4.73
CA SER A 253 -45.37 23.90 -5.77
C SER A 253 -44.80 24.28 -7.16
N LYS A 254 -43.47 24.39 -7.29
CA LYS A 254 -42.77 24.80 -8.52
C LYS A 254 -41.68 23.80 -8.97
N ASP A 255 -41.45 22.71 -8.26
CA ASP A 255 -40.50 21.68 -8.70
C ASP A 255 -41.13 20.80 -9.78
N GLU A 256 -40.63 20.92 -11.01
CA GLU A 256 -41.10 20.18 -12.19
C GLU A 256 -40.65 18.69 -12.19
N GLY A 257 -40.19 18.18 -11.04
CA GLY A 257 -39.67 16.81 -10.88
C GLY A 257 -38.16 16.72 -11.09
N SER A 258 -37.41 17.75 -10.72
CA SER A 258 -35.95 17.81 -10.89
C SER A 258 -35.22 16.65 -10.18
N GLU A 259 -34.20 16.08 -10.83
CA GLU A 259 -33.35 15.06 -10.21
C GLU A 259 -32.46 15.65 -9.10
N ILE A 260 -32.16 14.86 -8.07
CA ILE A 260 -31.28 15.28 -6.97
C ILE A 260 -29.85 15.46 -7.50
N PRO A 261 -29.17 16.60 -7.23
CA PRO A 261 -27.79 16.81 -7.65
C PRO A 261 -26.83 15.74 -7.09
N GLY A 262 -25.98 15.20 -7.97
CA GLY A 262 -24.96 14.20 -7.62
C GLY A 262 -23.83 14.75 -6.75
N ASN A 263 -23.13 13.83 -6.05
CA ASN A 263 -22.05 14.15 -5.11
C ASN A 263 -20.94 15.01 -5.72
N LEU A 264 -20.46 15.97 -4.93
CA LEU A 264 -19.38 16.89 -5.31
C LEU A 264 -18.00 16.21 -5.34
N SER A 265 -17.12 16.73 -6.20
CA SER A 265 -15.87 16.08 -6.63
C SER A 265 -14.72 16.04 -5.61
N GLY A 266 -14.85 16.71 -4.46
CA GLY A 266 -13.92 16.59 -3.32
C GLY A 266 -14.17 15.35 -2.45
N GLY A 267 -15.33 14.70 -2.61
CA GLY A 267 -15.75 13.51 -1.89
C GLY A 267 -16.90 13.73 -0.92
N VAL A 268 -17.25 12.68 -0.18
CA VAL A 268 -18.33 12.66 0.81
C VAL A 268 -17.75 12.91 2.21
N LEU A 269 -18.41 13.76 3.00
CA LEU A 269 -18.07 14.09 4.39
C LEU A 269 -18.95 13.32 5.39
N LEU A 270 -20.21 13.04 5.03
CA LEU A 270 -21.17 12.27 5.81
C LEU A 270 -22.13 11.54 4.86
N ASP A 271 -22.47 10.29 5.17
CA ASP A 271 -23.52 9.51 4.49
C ASP A 271 -24.14 8.58 5.53
N GLN A 272 -25.25 9.01 6.12
CA GLN A 272 -25.82 8.41 7.33
C GLN A 272 -27.35 8.49 7.32
N SER A 273 -28.00 7.40 7.72
CA SER A 273 -29.45 7.36 7.91
C SER A 273 -29.85 7.72 9.35
N TYR A 274 -31.00 8.35 9.51
CA TYR A 274 -31.52 8.87 10.77
C TYR A 274 -33.02 8.56 10.92
N ALA A 275 -33.46 8.32 12.16
CA ALA A 275 -34.85 8.01 12.50
C ALA A 275 -35.68 9.31 12.63
N VAL A 276 -35.87 10.00 11.50
CA VAL A 276 -36.60 11.27 11.37
C VAL A 276 -37.07 11.46 9.93
N ALA A 277 -38.20 12.14 9.72
CA ALA A 277 -38.69 12.47 8.39
C ALA A 277 -37.75 13.47 7.67
N PRO A 278 -37.65 13.43 6.32
CA PRO A 278 -36.89 14.41 5.53
C PRO A 278 -37.27 15.87 5.81
N THR A 279 -38.56 16.15 6.00
CA THR A 279 -39.11 17.47 6.39
C THR A 279 -38.46 17.99 7.67
N ASP A 280 -38.44 17.15 8.70
CA ASP A 280 -38.12 17.55 10.06
C ASP A 280 -36.60 17.66 10.24
N LEU A 281 -35.84 16.82 9.52
CA LEU A 281 -34.38 16.96 9.41
C LEU A 281 -33.99 18.24 8.64
N ASN A 282 -34.70 18.57 7.55
CA ASN A 282 -34.48 19.83 6.84
C ASN A 282 -34.76 21.04 7.75
N SER A 283 -35.86 21.02 8.49
CA SER A 283 -36.18 22.10 9.45
C SER A 283 -35.20 22.16 10.62
N LEU A 284 -34.71 21.02 11.14
CA LEU A 284 -33.66 20.99 12.16
C LEU A 284 -32.35 21.61 11.68
N LEU A 285 -31.95 21.38 10.43
CA LEU A 285 -30.68 21.89 9.89
C LEU A 285 -30.77 23.33 9.35
N PHE A 286 -31.90 23.72 8.76
CA PHE A 286 -32.00 24.93 7.94
C PHE A 286 -33.02 25.98 8.44
N SER A 287 -33.96 25.64 9.32
CA SER A 287 -34.93 26.62 9.84
C SER A 287 -34.24 27.72 10.67
N PRO A 288 -34.62 29.01 10.50
CA PRO A 288 -34.20 30.10 11.39
C PRO A 288 -34.61 29.91 12.87
N THR A 289 -35.57 29.01 13.15
CA THR A 289 -36.01 28.70 14.53
C THR A 289 -35.22 27.57 15.20
N SER A 290 -34.28 26.93 14.49
CA SER A 290 -33.49 25.82 15.03
C SER A 290 -32.24 26.30 15.78
N ASN A 291 -32.06 25.79 16.99
CA ASN A 291 -30.84 26.02 17.77
C ASN A 291 -29.63 25.20 17.27
N PHE A 292 -29.82 24.25 16.33
CA PHE A 292 -28.77 23.34 15.87
C PHE A 292 -27.50 24.07 15.40
N LEU A 293 -27.66 25.12 14.58
CA LEU A 293 -26.54 25.89 14.04
C LEU A 293 -25.78 26.64 15.14
N GLN A 294 -26.47 27.09 16.20
CA GLN A 294 -25.85 27.73 17.35
C GLN A 294 -25.07 26.71 18.19
N SER A 295 -25.67 25.56 18.53
CA SER A 295 -24.98 24.48 19.25
C SER A 295 -23.74 23.96 18.52
N LEU A 296 -23.80 23.88 17.19
CA LEU A 296 -22.65 23.53 16.35
C LEU A 296 -21.58 24.64 16.34
N ALA A 297 -21.99 25.91 16.26
CA ALA A 297 -21.07 27.03 16.33
C ALA A 297 -20.32 27.07 17.68
N ASP A 298 -21.04 26.87 18.79
CA ASP A 298 -20.47 26.85 20.14
C ASP A 298 -19.45 25.71 20.31
N LEU A 299 -19.79 24.49 19.89
CA LEU A 299 -18.88 23.34 19.93
C LEU A 299 -17.61 23.58 19.08
N GLN A 300 -17.78 24.19 17.90
CA GLN A 300 -16.67 24.49 16.98
C GLN A 300 -15.89 25.77 17.34
N GLY A 301 -16.16 26.43 18.48
CA GLY A 301 -15.52 27.70 18.86
C GLY A 301 -15.75 28.83 17.85
N THR A 302 -16.88 28.79 17.14
CA THR A 302 -17.25 29.75 16.10
C THR A 302 -17.97 30.93 16.72
N THR A 303 -17.53 32.15 16.41
CA THR A 303 -17.99 33.38 17.09
C THR A 303 -18.58 34.39 16.11
N GLY A 304 -19.44 35.28 16.60
CA GLY A 304 -20.07 36.31 15.78
C GLY A 304 -20.96 35.76 14.67
N LEU A 305 -21.64 34.63 14.91
CA LEU A 305 -22.60 34.03 13.99
C LEU A 305 -23.77 34.98 13.75
N GLN A 306 -24.04 35.30 12.48
CA GLN A 306 -25.18 36.10 12.02
C GLN A 306 -25.74 35.44 10.75
N ALA A 307 -26.98 34.98 10.81
CA ALA A 307 -27.70 34.42 9.66
C ALA A 307 -28.77 35.40 9.18
N GLU A 308 -28.78 35.73 7.89
CA GLU A 308 -29.87 36.48 7.28
C GLU A 308 -31.14 35.60 7.13
N PRO A 309 -32.34 36.22 7.10
CA PRO A 309 -33.55 35.53 6.69
C PRO A 309 -33.41 34.88 5.31
N TRP A 310 -34.13 33.78 5.09
CA TRP A 310 -34.28 33.19 3.76
C TRP A 310 -35.05 34.13 2.83
N LYS A 311 -34.48 34.40 1.66
CA LYS A 311 -34.97 35.31 0.61
C LYS A 311 -35.22 34.52 -0.68
N LEU A 312 -36.20 34.96 -1.44
CA LEU A 312 -36.67 34.27 -2.63
C LEU A 312 -36.12 34.99 -3.89
N GLU A 313 -35.23 34.36 -4.64
CA GLU A 313 -34.59 34.92 -5.85
C GLU A 313 -35.20 34.35 -7.15
N ASN A 314 -34.93 35.02 -8.29
CA ASN A 314 -35.26 34.58 -9.65
C ASN A 314 -36.73 34.18 -9.88
N GLY A 315 -37.68 35.08 -9.57
CA GLY A 315 -39.12 34.81 -9.74
C GLY A 315 -39.67 33.72 -8.81
N GLY A 316 -38.91 33.41 -7.75
CA GLY A 316 -39.17 32.31 -6.84
C GLY A 316 -38.89 30.94 -7.44
N LYS A 317 -37.73 30.81 -8.10
CA LYS A 317 -37.13 29.53 -8.48
C LYS A 317 -35.95 29.12 -7.58
N SER A 318 -35.53 29.98 -6.66
CA SER A 318 -34.44 29.68 -5.71
C SER A 318 -34.70 30.35 -4.37
N LEU A 319 -34.43 29.63 -3.28
CA LEU A 319 -34.53 30.12 -1.89
C LEU A 319 -33.12 30.17 -1.30
N LYS A 320 -32.72 31.32 -0.77
CA LYS A 320 -31.32 31.63 -0.46
C LYS A 320 -31.16 32.44 0.83
N ARG A 321 -30.09 32.23 1.57
CA ARG A 321 -29.64 33.12 2.66
C ARG A 321 -28.14 33.29 2.67
N VAL A 322 -27.67 34.31 3.38
CA VAL A 322 -26.24 34.51 3.67
C VAL A 322 -26.04 34.39 5.18
N ILE A 323 -24.96 33.72 5.58
CA ILE A 323 -24.52 33.57 6.96
C ILE A 323 -23.10 34.13 7.05
N SER A 324 -22.80 34.92 8.08
CA SER A 324 -21.45 35.35 8.41
C SER A 324 -21.05 34.84 9.79
N TYR A 325 -19.79 34.44 9.93
CA TYR A 325 -19.23 34.00 11.22
C TYR A 325 -17.70 34.16 11.23
N THR A 326 -17.10 34.04 12.42
CA THR A 326 -15.64 34.04 12.61
C THR A 326 -15.20 32.69 13.17
N LYS A 327 -14.35 31.96 12.44
CA LYS A 327 -13.73 30.72 12.95
C LYS A 327 -12.53 31.07 13.83
N ALA A 328 -12.34 30.29 14.90
CA ALA A 328 -11.24 30.48 15.85
C ALA A 328 -9.86 30.34 15.20
N ALA A 329 -8.85 30.96 15.82
CA ALA A 329 -7.46 30.83 15.39
C ALA A 329 -6.93 29.41 15.59
N THR A 330 -6.15 28.93 14.62
CA THR A 330 -5.42 27.66 14.67
C THR A 330 -3.92 27.91 14.82
N LYS A 331 -3.11 26.85 14.95
CA LYS A 331 -1.64 26.97 14.99
C LYS A 331 -1.00 27.55 13.70
N LEU A 332 -1.74 27.62 12.60
CA LEU A 332 -1.23 28.02 11.27
C LEU A 332 -2.00 29.19 10.63
N VAL A 333 -3.20 29.51 11.13
CA VAL A 333 -4.07 30.55 10.59
C VAL A 333 -4.66 31.34 11.76
N LYS A 334 -4.72 32.67 11.66
CA LYS A 334 -5.39 33.54 12.65
C LYS A 334 -6.91 33.27 12.67
N ALA A 335 -7.64 33.93 13.55
CA ALA A 335 -9.10 33.93 13.45
C ALA A 335 -9.51 34.56 12.11
N VAL A 336 -10.50 33.97 11.45
CA VAL A 336 -10.86 34.26 10.04
C VAL A 336 -12.34 34.53 9.94
N LYS A 337 -12.71 35.62 9.25
CA LYS A 337 -14.11 35.87 8.90
C LYS A 337 -14.49 35.03 7.68
N ALA A 338 -15.62 34.36 7.78
CA ALA A 338 -16.22 33.60 6.71
C ALA A 338 -17.59 34.17 6.35
N THR A 339 -17.93 34.07 5.07
CA THR A 339 -19.27 34.35 4.56
C THR A 339 -19.73 33.15 3.75
N GLU A 340 -20.88 32.60 4.12
CA GLU A 340 -21.46 31.37 3.61
C GLU A 340 -22.80 31.68 2.96
N GLU A 341 -22.87 31.44 1.65
CA GLU A 341 -24.08 31.60 0.84
C GLU A 341 -24.78 30.24 0.76
N GLN A 342 -25.99 30.11 1.31
CA GLN A 342 -26.78 28.88 1.29
C GLN A 342 -27.92 29.01 0.28
N ILE A 343 -28.05 28.03 -0.62
CA ILE A 343 -29.03 28.02 -1.72
C ILE A 343 -29.74 26.66 -1.76
N PHE A 344 -31.08 26.65 -1.67
CA PHE A 344 -31.87 25.47 -2.02
C PHE A 344 -31.83 25.26 -3.54
N LEU A 345 -31.34 24.07 -3.94
CA LEU A 345 -31.38 23.56 -5.31
C LEU A 345 -32.65 22.72 -5.58
N LYS A 346 -33.18 22.07 -4.54
CA LYS A 346 -34.40 21.24 -4.60
C LYS A 346 -35.10 21.19 -3.24
N ALA A 347 -36.43 21.17 -3.24
CA ALA A 347 -37.27 20.98 -2.06
C ALA A 347 -38.67 20.48 -2.49
N ASP A 348 -38.87 19.15 -2.52
CA ASP A 348 -40.12 18.51 -3.02
C ASP A 348 -40.97 17.85 -1.91
N GLY A 349 -40.80 18.31 -0.67
CA GLY A 349 -41.45 17.74 0.53
C GLY A 349 -40.85 16.41 0.99
N LYS A 350 -40.21 15.64 0.10
CA LYS A 350 -39.62 14.32 0.38
C LYS A 350 -38.08 14.32 0.34
N SER A 351 -37.52 15.23 -0.46
CA SER A 351 -36.11 15.34 -0.76
C SER A 351 -35.70 16.81 -0.79
N TYR A 352 -34.55 17.12 -0.21
CA TYR A 352 -34.01 18.47 -0.14
C TYR A 352 -32.55 18.48 -0.58
N ALA A 353 -32.17 19.46 -1.40
CA ALA A 353 -30.78 19.68 -1.79
C ALA A 353 -30.39 21.13 -1.50
N VAL A 354 -29.38 21.34 -0.66
CA VAL A 354 -28.89 22.67 -0.26
C VAL A 354 -27.40 22.78 -0.54
N LEU A 355 -27.03 23.78 -1.34
CA LEU A 355 -25.64 24.10 -1.66
C LEU A 355 -25.16 25.28 -0.79
N LEU A 356 -24.09 25.06 -0.05
CA LEU A 356 -23.34 26.07 0.69
C LEU A 356 -22.14 26.49 -0.18
N SER A 357 -21.89 27.79 -0.32
CA SER A 357 -20.69 28.36 -0.94
C SER A 357 -19.98 29.26 0.07
N VAL A 358 -18.89 28.78 0.67
CA VAL A 358 -18.14 29.44 1.74
C VAL A 358 -16.95 30.20 1.16
N SER A 359 -16.91 31.51 1.44
CA SER A 359 -15.81 32.42 1.15
C SER A 359 -15.06 32.79 2.42
N THR A 360 -13.73 32.82 2.36
CA THR A 360 -12.84 33.19 3.49
C THR A 360 -11.72 34.12 3.00
N PRO A 361 -12.03 35.37 2.61
CA PRO A 361 -11.11 36.25 1.89
C PRO A 361 -9.82 36.56 2.67
N ASP A 362 -9.87 36.50 4.01
CA ASP A 362 -8.76 36.82 4.92
C ASP A 362 -7.64 35.76 4.96
N VAL A 363 -7.84 34.56 4.41
CA VAL A 363 -6.80 33.51 4.40
C VAL A 363 -5.82 33.71 3.24
N PRO A 364 -4.58 33.18 3.35
CA PRO A 364 -3.67 33.13 2.20
C PRO A 364 -4.35 32.46 0.99
N PHE A 365 -4.41 33.18 -0.13
CA PHE A 365 -5.12 32.81 -1.37
C PHE A 365 -6.66 32.72 -1.27
N GLY A 366 -7.29 33.24 -0.20
CA GLY A 366 -8.74 33.16 0.05
C GLY A 366 -9.63 33.72 -1.07
N ASN A 367 -9.15 34.70 -1.83
CA ASN A 367 -9.86 35.25 -2.99
C ASN A 367 -9.77 34.39 -4.27
N SER A 368 -8.89 33.37 -4.31
CA SER A 368 -8.72 32.48 -5.46
C SER A 368 -9.63 31.25 -5.45
N PHE A 369 -10.36 31.01 -4.36
CA PHE A 369 -11.21 29.84 -4.19
C PHE A 369 -12.44 30.09 -3.32
N LYS A 370 -13.46 29.24 -3.46
CA LYS A 370 -14.54 29.04 -2.50
C LYS A 370 -14.63 27.55 -2.15
N THR A 371 -15.01 27.26 -0.91
CA THR A 371 -15.34 25.89 -0.49
C THR A 371 -16.83 25.67 -0.71
N GLU A 372 -17.21 24.64 -1.47
CA GLU A 372 -18.61 24.31 -1.73
C GLU A 372 -18.98 22.99 -1.05
N VAL A 373 -20.13 22.98 -0.36
CA VAL A 373 -20.66 21.80 0.34
C VAL A 373 -22.12 21.61 -0.04
N LEU A 374 -22.48 20.42 -0.49
CA LEU A 374 -23.83 20.02 -0.89
C LEU A 374 -24.40 19.07 0.15
N PHE A 375 -25.53 19.45 0.73
CA PHE A 375 -26.36 18.61 1.59
C PHE A 375 -27.50 18.04 0.74
N CYS A 376 -27.65 16.73 0.72
CA CYS A 376 -28.78 16.02 0.13
C CYS A 376 -29.49 15.23 1.23
N ILE A 377 -30.73 15.61 1.53
CA ILE A 377 -31.64 14.86 2.42
C ILE A 377 -32.59 14.07 1.53
N LEU A 378 -32.67 12.76 1.78
CA LEU A 378 -33.45 11.80 1.00
C LEU A 378 -34.38 11.00 1.93
N PRO A 379 -35.46 10.39 1.40
CA PRO A 379 -36.17 9.32 2.11
C PRO A 379 -35.20 8.19 2.52
N GLY A 380 -35.35 7.71 3.75
CA GLY A 380 -34.52 6.63 4.30
C GLY A 380 -35.12 5.23 4.08
N PRO A 381 -34.50 4.19 4.66
CA PRO A 381 -35.02 2.82 4.61
C PRO A 381 -36.28 2.67 5.46
N GLU A 382 -37.22 1.82 5.01
CA GLU A 382 -38.39 1.45 5.82
C GLU A 382 -37.96 0.74 7.12
N LEU A 383 -38.53 1.17 8.25
CA LEU A 383 -38.22 0.65 9.58
C LEU A 383 -39.31 -0.32 10.06
N GLU A 384 -38.93 -1.35 10.83
CA GLU A 384 -39.89 -2.28 11.46
C GLU A 384 -40.88 -1.58 12.42
N SER A 385 -40.51 -0.40 12.94
CA SER A 385 -41.38 0.46 13.76
C SER A 385 -42.41 1.26 12.95
N ASN A 386 -42.32 1.24 11.61
CA ASN A 386 -43.11 2.06 10.68
C ASN A 386 -42.95 3.59 10.92
N GLU A 387 -41.84 3.99 11.56
CA GLU A 387 -41.46 5.40 11.77
C GLU A 387 -40.78 5.97 10.51
N PRO A 388 -41.02 7.25 10.15
CA PRO A 388 -40.39 7.86 8.99
C PRO A 388 -38.89 8.05 9.22
N SER A 389 -38.09 7.69 8.21
CA SER A 389 -36.63 7.81 8.23
C SER A 389 -36.12 8.65 7.06
N SER A 390 -34.88 9.12 7.18
CA SER A 390 -34.20 9.90 6.16
C SER A 390 -32.74 9.47 6.05
N ARG A 391 -32.14 9.70 4.87
CA ARG A 391 -30.71 9.55 4.61
C ARG A 391 -30.13 10.93 4.30
N LEU A 392 -29.11 11.31 5.06
CA LEU A 392 -28.37 12.56 4.87
C LEU A 392 -27.01 12.26 4.24
N VAL A 393 -26.79 12.80 3.04
CA VAL A 393 -25.51 12.77 2.34
C VAL A 393 -24.96 14.19 2.29
N ILE A 394 -23.73 14.38 2.73
CA ILE A 394 -23.00 15.66 2.66
C ILE A 394 -21.75 15.42 1.83
N SER A 395 -21.59 16.15 0.72
CA SER A 395 -20.41 16.10 -0.14
C SER A 395 -19.82 17.49 -0.35
N TRP A 396 -18.55 17.59 -0.76
CA TRP A 396 -17.87 18.88 -0.92
C TRP A 396 -17.00 18.97 -2.18
N ARG A 397 -16.62 20.18 -2.58
CA ARG A 397 -15.53 20.43 -3.54
C ARG A 397 -14.84 21.76 -3.25
N MET A 398 -13.62 21.91 -3.78
CA MET A 398 -12.91 23.18 -3.84
C MET A 398 -13.16 23.84 -5.20
N ASN A 399 -13.82 25.01 -5.23
CA ASN A 399 -14.09 25.76 -6.44
C ASN A 399 -13.04 26.87 -6.62
N PHE A 400 -12.06 26.66 -7.50
CA PHE A 400 -10.99 27.63 -7.76
C PHE A 400 -11.42 28.69 -8.78
N LEU A 401 -11.81 29.86 -8.26
CA LEU A 401 -12.15 31.05 -9.05
C LEU A 401 -10.94 31.63 -9.83
N GLN A 402 -9.71 31.38 -9.36
CA GLN A 402 -8.48 31.81 -10.01
C GLN A 402 -7.44 30.68 -10.04
N SER A 403 -6.46 30.79 -10.93
CA SER A 403 -5.33 29.85 -10.96
C SER A 403 -4.31 30.20 -9.86
N THR A 404 -3.84 29.19 -9.13
CA THR A 404 -2.81 29.31 -8.09
C THR A 404 -1.92 28.08 -8.14
N MET A 405 -0.63 28.23 -7.82
CA MET A 405 0.28 27.09 -7.70
C MET A 405 0.00 26.24 -6.44
N MET A 406 -0.80 26.77 -5.49
CA MET A 406 -1.01 26.17 -4.18
C MET A 406 -2.24 25.22 -4.10
N LYS A 407 -2.91 24.92 -5.23
CA LYS A 407 -4.19 24.16 -5.25
C LYS A 407 -4.16 22.89 -4.39
N GLY A 408 -3.13 22.05 -4.54
CA GLY A 408 -3.01 20.81 -3.78
C GLY A 408 -2.83 21.00 -2.26
N MET A 409 -2.19 22.09 -1.82
CA MET A 409 -2.09 22.40 -0.38
C MET A 409 -3.42 22.94 0.16
N ILE A 410 -4.10 23.79 -0.61
CA ILE A 410 -5.42 24.35 -0.27
C ILE A 410 -6.47 23.22 -0.18
N GLU A 411 -6.55 22.33 -1.18
CA GLU A 411 -7.43 21.17 -1.19
C GLU A 411 -7.16 20.22 -0.01
N ASN A 412 -5.90 19.93 0.30
CA ASN A 412 -5.55 19.02 1.40
C ASN A 412 -5.88 19.62 2.77
N GLY A 413 -5.58 20.92 2.98
CA GLY A 413 -5.94 21.63 4.20
C GLY A 413 -7.46 21.73 4.39
N ALA A 414 -8.20 22.06 3.32
CA ALA A 414 -9.66 22.08 3.33
C ALA A 414 -10.26 20.70 3.59
N ARG A 415 -9.76 19.63 2.95
CA ARG A 415 -10.24 18.26 3.18
C ARG A 415 -10.13 17.85 4.64
N GLN A 416 -9.00 18.14 5.29
CA GLN A 416 -8.81 17.81 6.70
C GLN A 416 -9.73 18.65 7.59
N GLY A 417 -9.74 19.98 7.43
CA GLY A 417 -10.58 20.87 8.24
C GLY A 417 -12.08 20.60 8.08
N LEU A 418 -12.54 20.23 6.88
CA LEU A 418 -13.91 19.79 6.64
C LEU A 418 -14.20 18.44 7.30
N LYS A 419 -13.31 17.45 7.18
CA LYS A 419 -13.50 16.15 7.82
C LYS A 419 -13.65 16.29 9.34
N ASP A 420 -12.80 17.08 9.98
CA ASP A 420 -12.84 17.31 11.43
C ASP A 420 -14.07 18.13 11.84
N SER A 421 -14.44 19.15 11.06
CA SER A 421 -15.67 19.94 11.26
C SER A 421 -16.94 19.10 11.14
N TYR A 422 -17.02 18.23 10.13
CA TYR A 422 -18.24 17.45 9.84
C TYR A 422 -18.37 16.16 10.67
N ALA A 423 -17.28 15.69 11.31
CA ALA A 423 -17.39 14.75 12.42
C ALA A 423 -18.16 15.39 13.60
N GLN A 424 -17.76 16.59 14.02
CA GLN A 424 -18.46 17.32 15.11
C GLN A 424 -19.91 17.70 14.74
N PHE A 425 -20.20 17.96 13.45
CA PHE A 425 -21.57 18.09 12.95
C PHE A 425 -22.38 16.81 13.20
N ALA A 426 -21.83 15.64 12.88
CA ALA A 426 -22.51 14.36 13.07
C ALA A 426 -22.74 14.04 14.55
N ASP A 427 -21.79 14.39 15.43
CA ASP A 427 -21.92 14.27 16.88
C ASP A 427 -23.10 15.12 17.40
N VAL A 428 -23.18 16.40 17.05
CA VAL A 428 -24.28 17.30 17.45
C VAL A 428 -25.62 16.84 16.86
N LEU A 429 -25.63 16.33 15.63
CA LEU A 429 -26.84 15.79 15.02
C LEU A 429 -27.32 14.52 15.73
N SER A 430 -26.40 13.64 16.15
CA SER A 430 -26.73 12.41 16.89
C SER A 430 -27.36 12.66 18.27
N GLN A 431 -27.10 13.83 18.88
CA GLN A 431 -27.71 14.26 20.14
C GLN A 431 -29.17 14.71 19.97
N ASN A 432 -29.54 15.17 18.76
CA ASN A 432 -30.88 15.65 18.44
C ASN A 432 -31.73 14.58 17.74
N VAL A 433 -31.10 13.69 16.97
CA VAL A 433 -31.77 12.66 16.17
C VAL A 433 -31.00 11.34 16.26
N LYS A 434 -31.71 10.25 16.57
CA LYS A 434 -31.14 8.90 16.64
C LYS A 434 -30.60 8.46 15.25
N PRO A 435 -29.30 8.16 15.12
CA PRO A 435 -28.77 7.55 13.89
C PRO A 435 -29.23 6.09 13.76
N LEU A 436 -29.41 5.65 12.52
CA LEU A 436 -29.76 4.28 12.15
C LEU A 436 -28.49 3.51 11.75
N ASP A 437 -28.13 2.51 12.56
CA ASP A 437 -26.98 1.64 12.31
C ASP A 437 -27.35 0.62 11.22
N LEU A 438 -27.01 0.89 9.95
CA LEU A 438 -27.40 0.11 8.76
C LEU A 438 -26.80 -1.32 8.66
N LYS A 439 -26.30 -1.87 9.78
CA LYS A 439 -25.60 -3.16 9.85
C LYS A 439 -26.51 -4.35 9.55
N ASP A 440 -27.81 -4.24 9.81
CA ASP A 440 -28.79 -5.32 9.58
C ASP A 440 -29.38 -5.33 8.15
N ALA A 441 -29.05 -4.34 7.29
CA ALA A 441 -29.74 -4.09 6.02
C ALA A 441 -28.83 -4.00 4.77
N GLY A 442 -27.96 -4.99 4.56
CA GLY A 442 -27.41 -5.41 3.25
C GLY A 442 -26.49 -4.47 2.45
N SER A 443 -26.60 -3.16 2.60
CA SER A 443 -26.00 -2.13 1.71
C SER A 443 -24.48 -1.95 1.89
N GLY A 444 -23.94 -2.37 3.03
CA GLY A 444 -22.55 -2.11 3.41
C GLY A 444 -21.50 -2.61 2.39
N LYS A 445 -21.70 -3.77 1.76
CA LYS A 445 -20.74 -4.28 0.74
C LYS A 445 -20.63 -3.30 -0.43
N GLU A 446 -21.73 -2.85 -1.00
CA GLU A 446 -21.71 -2.04 -2.22
C GLU A 446 -21.22 -0.61 -1.93
N GLN A 447 -21.65 -0.02 -0.82
CA GLN A 447 -21.27 1.33 -0.43
C GLN A 447 -19.76 1.43 -0.09
N ILE A 448 -19.21 0.46 0.65
CA ILE A 448 -17.77 0.42 1.01
C ILE A 448 -16.89 0.11 -0.21
N LEU A 449 -17.33 -0.77 -1.12
CA LEU A 449 -16.60 -1.03 -2.36
C LEU A 449 -16.66 0.15 -3.34
N ALA A 450 -17.78 0.89 -3.40
CA ALA A 450 -17.90 2.12 -4.17
C ALA A 450 -16.96 3.23 -3.65
N THR A 451 -16.74 3.32 -2.33
CA THR A 451 -15.72 4.22 -1.75
C THR A 451 -14.31 3.89 -2.26
N LEU A 452 -13.96 2.60 -2.38
CA LEU A 452 -12.65 2.19 -2.92
C LEU A 452 -12.56 2.40 -4.44
N GLN A 453 -13.65 2.19 -5.18
CA GLN A 453 -13.69 2.48 -6.63
C GLN A 453 -13.58 3.98 -6.94
N THR A 454 -14.07 4.85 -6.06
CA THR A 454 -13.97 6.32 -6.22
C THR A 454 -12.63 6.90 -5.81
N GLU A 455 -11.79 6.17 -5.06
CA GLU A 455 -10.40 6.57 -4.75
C GLU A 455 -9.39 6.22 -5.86
N GLN A 456 -9.85 5.66 -6.98
CA GLN A 456 -9.03 5.41 -8.17
C GLN A 456 -8.49 6.75 -8.73
N GLU A 457 -7.18 7.00 -8.59
CA GLU A 457 -6.57 8.27 -9.01
C GLU A 457 -6.99 8.68 -10.42
N SER A 458 -7.51 9.91 -10.54
CA SER A 458 -8.09 10.36 -11.79
C SER A 458 -7.09 10.26 -12.95
N GLY A 459 -7.58 9.88 -14.13
CA GLY A 459 -6.75 9.77 -15.33
C GLY A 459 -5.98 11.06 -15.65
N TRP A 460 -6.52 12.22 -15.23
CA TRP A 460 -5.86 13.52 -15.29
C TRP A 460 -4.69 13.67 -14.33
N LYS A 461 -4.78 13.17 -13.09
CA LYS A 461 -3.68 13.19 -12.10
C LYS A 461 -2.55 12.26 -12.53
N LEU A 462 -2.88 11.07 -13.05
CA LEU A 462 -1.92 10.15 -13.66
C LEU A 462 -1.29 10.74 -14.92
N ALA A 463 -2.08 11.33 -15.82
CA ALA A 463 -1.58 12.04 -16.99
C ALA A 463 -0.67 13.21 -16.59
N PHE A 464 -1.02 14.02 -15.59
CA PHE A 464 -0.17 15.13 -15.14
C PHE A 464 1.19 14.66 -14.60
N ARG A 465 1.27 13.50 -13.93
CA ARG A 465 2.56 12.90 -13.55
C ARG A 465 3.41 12.42 -14.74
N PHE A 466 2.80 12.05 -15.86
CA PHE A 466 3.51 11.64 -17.09
C PHE A 466 3.86 12.85 -18.00
N PHE A 467 2.92 13.77 -18.19
CA PHE A 467 2.99 14.86 -19.17
C PHE A 467 3.42 16.21 -18.57
N GLY A 468 3.28 16.42 -17.26
CA GLY A 468 3.81 17.59 -16.53
C GLY A 468 5.31 17.54 -16.25
N ASN A 469 6.05 16.64 -16.90
CA ASN A 469 7.51 16.59 -16.85
C ASN A 469 8.09 17.81 -17.59
N PHE A 470 9.08 18.49 -16.98
CA PHE A 470 9.81 19.60 -17.59
C PHE A 470 10.25 19.32 -19.03
N THR A 471 10.65 18.09 -19.36
CA THR A 471 11.05 17.66 -20.71
C THR A 471 9.93 17.86 -21.75
N ILE A 472 8.67 17.57 -21.42
CA ILE A 472 7.55 17.77 -22.35
C ILE A 472 7.21 19.26 -22.44
N ILE A 473 7.20 19.96 -21.31
CA ILE A 473 6.94 21.40 -21.25
C ILE A 473 8.00 22.17 -22.07
N SER A 474 9.29 21.82 -21.96
CA SER A 474 10.35 22.40 -22.77
C SER A 474 10.21 22.03 -24.25
N THR A 475 9.88 20.77 -24.58
CA THR A 475 9.67 20.36 -25.99
C THR A 475 8.54 21.16 -26.63
N LEU A 476 7.42 21.36 -25.92
CA LEU A 476 6.29 22.16 -26.38
C LEU A 476 6.65 23.64 -26.54
N ILE A 477 7.40 24.23 -25.60
CA ILE A 477 7.85 25.62 -25.67
C ILE A 477 8.83 25.84 -26.85
N VAL A 478 9.81 24.94 -27.05
CA VAL A 478 10.76 25.06 -28.17
C VAL A 478 10.09 24.76 -29.51
N SER A 479 9.17 23.80 -29.58
CA SER A 479 8.36 23.56 -30.78
C SER A 479 7.47 24.76 -31.14
N LEU A 480 6.82 25.37 -30.15
CA LEU A 480 6.06 26.61 -30.33
C LEU A 480 6.96 27.78 -30.78
N TYR A 481 8.15 27.92 -30.18
CA TYR A 481 9.15 28.91 -30.59
C TYR A 481 9.56 28.73 -32.06
N VAL A 482 9.90 27.51 -32.48
CA VAL A 482 10.26 27.21 -33.88
C VAL A 482 9.09 27.45 -34.83
N MET A 483 7.87 27.03 -34.46
CA MET A 483 6.67 27.28 -35.27
C MET A 483 6.41 28.79 -35.43
N VAL A 484 6.52 29.58 -34.36
CA VAL A 484 6.41 31.04 -34.41
C VAL A 484 7.53 31.66 -35.23
N HIS A 485 8.76 31.14 -35.14
CA HIS A 485 9.89 31.62 -35.94
C HIS A 485 9.70 31.36 -37.44
N ILE A 486 9.14 30.21 -37.83
CA ILE A 486 8.79 29.88 -39.22
C ILE A 486 7.62 30.76 -39.73
N LEU A 487 6.64 31.06 -38.86
CA LEU A 487 5.51 31.94 -39.21
C LEU A 487 5.89 33.42 -39.29
N LEU A 488 7.04 33.83 -38.73
CA LEU A 488 7.54 35.21 -38.73
C LEU A 488 8.77 35.42 -39.63
N SER A 489 9.37 34.36 -40.16
CA SER A 489 10.49 34.46 -41.11
C SER A 489 10.01 34.91 -42.48
N ASN A 490 10.36 36.14 -42.87
CA ASN A 490 10.24 36.59 -44.26
C ASN A 490 11.17 35.74 -45.16
N PRO A 491 10.79 35.47 -46.43
CA PRO A 491 11.63 34.72 -47.37
C PRO A 491 12.92 35.50 -47.67
N SER A 492 14.04 35.02 -47.13
CA SER A 492 15.39 35.48 -47.42
C SER A 492 15.83 35.04 -48.83
N LYS A 493 16.84 35.72 -49.38
CA LYS A 493 17.44 35.30 -50.65
C LYS A 493 18.42 34.14 -50.41
N ILE A 494 18.16 33.04 -51.10
CA ILE A 494 19.05 31.89 -51.36
C ILE A 494 20.54 32.25 -51.24
N GLN A 495 21.23 31.71 -50.23
CA GLN A 495 22.69 31.81 -50.03
C GLN A 495 23.29 30.52 -49.42
N GLY A 496 22.77 29.35 -49.78
CA GLY A 496 23.17 28.06 -49.20
C GLY A 496 23.47 26.95 -50.21
N LEU A 497 23.79 25.78 -49.68
CA LEU A 497 23.98 24.52 -50.42
C LEU A 497 22.63 23.81 -50.66
N GLU A 498 21.68 24.53 -51.25
CA GLU A 498 20.33 24.02 -51.52
C GLU A 498 20.35 22.82 -52.49
N PHE A 499 19.61 21.76 -52.14
CA PHE A 499 19.43 20.61 -53.03
C PHE A 499 17.94 20.23 -53.10
N ALA A 500 17.37 20.30 -54.30
CA ALA A 500 16.01 19.87 -54.62
C ALA A 500 14.88 20.44 -53.71
N GLY A 501 15.02 21.67 -53.23
CA GLY A 501 14.00 22.34 -52.40
C GLY A 501 13.99 21.92 -50.93
N LEU A 502 15.05 21.25 -50.47
CA LEU A 502 15.31 20.97 -49.05
C LEU A 502 16.41 21.92 -48.56
N ASP A 503 16.02 22.80 -47.64
CA ASP A 503 16.92 23.73 -46.99
C ASP A 503 17.78 22.98 -45.96
N LEU A 504 19.10 23.17 -45.99
CA LEU A 504 20.04 22.52 -45.08
C LEU A 504 20.46 23.52 -44.00
N PRO A 505 20.59 23.11 -42.73
CA PRO A 505 20.91 24.02 -41.63
C PRO A 505 22.26 24.73 -41.87
N ASP A 506 22.19 26.03 -42.14
CA ASP A 506 23.32 26.90 -42.48
C ASP A 506 24.28 27.08 -41.30
N SER A 507 23.76 26.98 -40.07
CA SER A 507 24.57 27.14 -38.85
C SER A 507 24.72 25.86 -38.04
N ILE A 508 25.88 25.74 -37.38
CA ILE A 508 26.14 24.72 -36.34
C ILE A 508 25.08 24.83 -35.22
N GLY A 509 24.51 26.02 -35.00
CA GLY A 509 23.39 26.24 -34.09
C GLY A 509 22.12 25.49 -34.50
N GLU A 510 21.70 25.62 -35.77
CA GLU A 510 20.53 24.89 -36.29
C GLU A 510 20.75 23.37 -36.28
N VAL A 511 21.93 22.89 -36.68
CA VAL A 511 22.27 21.45 -36.60
C VAL A 511 22.08 20.92 -35.17
N VAL A 512 22.56 21.66 -34.17
CA VAL A 512 22.43 21.30 -32.75
C VAL A 512 20.97 21.42 -32.28
N VAL A 513 20.23 22.47 -32.67
CA VAL A 513 18.82 22.65 -32.30
C VAL A 513 17.94 21.54 -32.90
N CYS A 514 18.12 21.20 -34.18
CA CYS A 514 17.43 20.08 -34.83
C CYS A 514 17.78 18.74 -34.18
N GLY A 515 19.06 18.49 -33.88
CA GLY A 515 19.48 17.28 -33.15
C GLY A 515 18.86 17.17 -31.76
N VAL A 516 18.80 18.27 -31.01
CA VAL A 516 18.14 18.34 -29.70
C VAL A 516 16.62 18.14 -29.82
N LEU A 517 15.97 18.71 -30.84
CA LEU A 517 14.53 18.54 -31.08
C LEU A 517 14.17 17.11 -31.48
N VAL A 518 14.96 16.44 -32.31
CA VAL A 518 14.75 15.01 -32.63
C VAL A 518 14.87 14.15 -31.37
N LEU A 519 15.93 14.34 -30.57
CA LEU A 519 16.14 13.61 -29.32
C LEU A 519 15.10 13.92 -28.24
N GLN A 520 14.48 15.11 -28.25
CA GLN A 520 13.36 15.45 -27.38
C GLN A 520 12.05 14.81 -27.90
N GLY A 521 11.75 14.94 -29.19
CA GLY A 521 10.57 14.33 -29.82
C GLY A 521 10.52 12.82 -29.66
N GLU A 522 11.64 12.13 -29.87
CA GLU A 522 11.78 10.68 -29.65
C GLU A 522 11.45 10.28 -28.19
N ARG A 523 11.89 11.07 -27.20
CA ARG A 523 11.55 10.85 -25.79
C ARG A 523 10.07 11.07 -25.51
N VAL A 524 9.46 12.10 -26.10
CA VAL A 524 8.02 12.38 -25.95
C VAL A 524 7.18 11.27 -26.58
N LEU A 525 7.53 10.80 -27.78
CA LEU A 525 6.87 9.66 -28.44
C LEU A 525 7.00 8.37 -27.63
N ASN A 526 8.20 8.07 -27.11
CA ASN A 526 8.41 6.95 -26.19
C ASN A 526 7.56 7.06 -24.91
N MET A 527 7.35 8.26 -24.37
CA MET A 527 6.49 8.48 -23.20
C MET A 527 5.00 8.35 -23.53
N ILE A 528 4.55 8.82 -24.69
CA ILE A 528 3.19 8.62 -25.20
C ILE A 528 2.91 7.12 -25.41
N GLY A 529 3.83 6.40 -26.04
CA GLY A 529 3.75 4.94 -26.23
C GLY A 529 3.61 4.21 -24.90
N ARG A 530 4.44 4.54 -23.90
CA ARG A 530 4.36 3.97 -22.54
C ARG A 530 3.05 4.30 -21.83
N TYR A 531 2.49 5.50 -22.00
CA TYR A 531 1.20 5.88 -21.43
C TYR A 531 0.04 5.10 -22.09
N ILE A 532 0.04 4.96 -23.43
CA ILE A 532 -0.95 4.16 -24.17
C ILE A 532 -0.84 2.68 -23.80
N GLN A 533 0.38 2.14 -23.69
CA GLN A 533 0.61 0.74 -23.33
C GLN A 533 0.20 0.45 -21.88
N ALA A 534 0.51 1.33 -20.92
CA ALA A 534 0.01 1.24 -19.54
C ALA A 534 -1.52 1.33 -19.46
N ARG A 535 -2.17 2.11 -20.33
CA ARG A 535 -3.64 2.17 -20.43
C ARG A 535 -4.24 0.91 -21.07
N LYS A 536 -3.49 0.23 -21.94
CA LYS A 536 -3.87 -1.05 -22.58
C LYS A 536 -3.63 -2.26 -21.67
N GLN A 537 -2.71 -2.17 -20.71
CA GLN A 537 -2.37 -3.22 -19.73
C GLN A 537 -3.33 -3.29 -18.51
N ARG A 538 -4.63 -3.01 -18.68
CA ARG A 538 -5.67 -3.32 -17.66
C ARG A 538 -5.98 -4.83 -17.65
N GLY A 539 -4.97 -5.64 -17.33
CA GLY A 539 -4.98 -7.10 -17.48
C GLY A 539 -4.09 -7.82 -16.48
N THR A 540 -4.45 -7.73 -15.21
CA THR A 540 -4.09 -8.66 -14.12
C THR A 540 -5.37 -8.96 -13.32
N ASP A 541 -5.36 -9.96 -12.45
CA ASP A 541 -6.53 -10.62 -11.84
C ASP A 541 -7.38 -9.76 -10.85
N HIS A 542 -7.24 -8.43 -10.91
CA HIS A 542 -8.02 -7.47 -10.12
C HIS A 542 -9.39 -7.23 -10.76
N GLY A 543 -10.47 -7.35 -9.98
CA GLY A 543 -11.82 -7.04 -10.45
C GLY A 543 -12.42 -8.10 -11.40
N VAL A 544 -11.80 -9.27 -11.54
CA VAL A 544 -12.51 -10.46 -12.06
C VAL A 544 -13.62 -10.79 -11.08
N ARG A 545 -14.87 -10.59 -11.50
CA ARG A 545 -16.05 -10.96 -10.70
C ARG A 545 -16.06 -12.46 -10.47
N ALA A 546 -16.27 -12.87 -9.22
CA ALA A 546 -16.43 -14.28 -8.87
C ALA A 546 -17.60 -14.92 -9.64
N GLN A 547 -17.43 -16.18 -10.04
CA GLN A 547 -18.46 -16.93 -10.77
C GLN A 547 -19.13 -18.00 -9.89
N GLY A 548 -20.35 -18.37 -10.27
CA GLY A 548 -21.17 -19.40 -9.60
C GLY A 548 -21.96 -18.91 -8.39
N ASP A 549 -22.76 -19.80 -7.83
CA ASP A 549 -23.60 -19.56 -6.64
C ASP A 549 -23.02 -20.22 -5.40
N GLY A 550 -23.16 -19.60 -4.23
CA GLY A 550 -22.68 -20.15 -2.95
C GLY A 550 -22.01 -19.10 -2.05
N TRP A 551 -21.02 -19.54 -1.27
CA TRP A 551 -20.22 -18.71 -0.39
C TRP A 551 -19.21 -17.88 -1.18
N LEU A 552 -19.48 -16.58 -1.30
CA LEU A 552 -18.65 -15.59 -1.95
C LEU A 552 -17.76 -14.90 -0.91
N LEU A 553 -16.44 -15.08 -1.04
CA LEU A 553 -15.44 -14.36 -0.25
C LEU A 553 -14.89 -13.17 -1.07
N THR A 554 -15.10 -11.97 -0.55
CA THR A 554 -14.54 -10.71 -1.09
C THR A 554 -13.52 -10.16 -0.09
N VAL A 555 -12.32 -9.84 -0.57
CA VAL A 555 -11.23 -9.25 0.20
C VAL A 555 -10.80 -7.96 -0.48
N ALA A 556 -10.83 -6.84 0.24
CA ALA A 556 -10.12 -5.62 -0.16
C ALA A 556 -8.82 -5.50 0.63
N LEU A 557 -7.71 -5.39 -0.09
CA LEU A 557 -6.38 -5.08 0.43
C LEU A 557 -6.17 -3.58 0.31
N ILE A 558 -6.14 -2.88 1.43
CA ILE A 558 -6.04 -1.42 1.47
C ILE A 558 -4.56 -1.03 1.44
N GLU A 559 -3.89 -1.19 2.57
CA GLU A 559 -2.49 -0.82 2.78
C GLU A 559 -1.74 -1.85 3.63
N GLY A 560 -0.41 -1.81 3.55
CA GLY A 560 0.50 -2.48 4.48
C GLY A 560 1.31 -1.44 5.22
N SER A 561 1.81 -1.77 6.41
CA SER A 561 2.65 -0.84 7.17
C SER A 561 3.76 -1.54 7.94
N ASN A 562 4.89 -0.84 8.04
CA ASN A 562 6.16 -1.32 8.61
C ASN A 562 6.59 -2.69 8.05
N LEU A 563 6.44 -2.94 6.75
CA LEU A 563 6.95 -4.16 6.12
C LEU A 563 8.49 -4.15 6.11
N ALA A 564 9.08 -5.33 6.28
CA ALA A 564 10.53 -5.45 6.45
C ALA A 564 11.27 -5.31 5.11
N ALA A 565 12.16 -4.33 5.01
CA ALA A 565 13.14 -4.26 3.93
C ALA A 565 14.16 -5.41 4.05
N VAL A 566 14.24 -6.28 3.04
CA VAL A 566 15.23 -7.37 2.98
C VAL A 566 16.33 -7.08 1.96
N ASP A 567 16.07 -6.20 0.99
CA ASP A 567 16.97 -5.94 -0.13
C ASP A 567 18.26 -5.19 0.29
N SER A 568 19.25 -5.20 -0.61
CA SER A 568 20.53 -4.53 -0.37
C SER A 568 20.50 -2.99 -0.53
N SER A 569 19.39 -2.40 -0.99
CA SER A 569 19.21 -0.96 -1.13
C SER A 569 18.53 -0.29 0.08
N GLY A 570 17.89 -1.08 0.95
CA GLY A 570 17.20 -0.61 2.15
C GLY A 570 15.67 -0.53 2.02
N TYR A 571 15.10 -1.19 1.01
CA TYR A 571 13.67 -1.20 0.71
C TYR A 571 13.13 -2.64 0.58
N SER A 572 11.83 -2.75 0.36
CA SER A 572 11.13 -3.98 -0.03
C SER A 572 10.23 -3.68 -1.22
N ASP A 573 9.92 -4.70 -2.02
CA ASP A 573 8.99 -4.67 -3.13
C ASP A 573 7.77 -5.58 -2.82
N PRO A 574 6.98 -5.27 -1.79
CA PRO A 574 5.96 -6.16 -1.25
C PRO A 574 4.82 -6.49 -2.22
N TYR A 575 4.41 -7.76 -2.18
CA TYR A 575 3.12 -8.23 -2.68
C TYR A 575 2.49 -9.23 -1.70
N VAL A 576 1.17 -9.41 -1.78
CA VAL A 576 0.38 -10.26 -0.87
C VAL A 576 -0.24 -11.41 -1.66
N VAL A 577 -0.17 -12.62 -1.11
CA VAL A 577 -0.87 -13.82 -1.60
C VAL A 577 -1.93 -14.20 -0.59
N PHE A 578 -3.19 -14.21 -1.04
CA PHE A 578 -4.34 -14.72 -0.31
C PHE A 578 -4.60 -16.16 -0.75
N THR A 579 -4.73 -17.09 0.20
CA THR A 579 -5.03 -18.51 -0.07
C THR A 579 -6.26 -18.96 0.70
N CYS A 580 -7.28 -19.45 0.00
CA CYS A 580 -8.53 -19.93 0.58
C CYS A 580 -9.01 -21.18 -0.18
N ASN A 581 -9.26 -22.29 0.53
CA ASN A 581 -9.68 -23.57 -0.05
C ASN A 581 -8.85 -24.00 -1.28
N ASN A 582 -7.52 -24.00 -1.13
CA ASN A 582 -6.50 -24.25 -2.18
C ASN A 582 -6.46 -23.27 -3.36
N LYS A 583 -7.43 -22.35 -3.52
CA LYS A 583 -7.35 -21.27 -4.51
C LYS A 583 -6.48 -20.13 -3.98
N THR A 584 -5.66 -19.55 -4.86
CA THR A 584 -4.79 -18.40 -4.57
C THR A 584 -5.20 -17.17 -5.38
N LYS A 585 -5.06 -15.98 -4.77
CA LYS A 585 -5.18 -14.67 -5.43
C LYS A 585 -3.99 -13.81 -4.99
N THR A 586 -3.37 -13.10 -5.94
CA THR A 586 -2.12 -12.35 -5.70
C THR A 586 -2.30 -10.87 -6.02
N SER A 587 -1.80 -10.00 -5.14
CA SER A 587 -1.84 -8.55 -5.35
C SER A 587 -0.87 -8.07 -6.43
N SER A 588 -0.99 -6.82 -6.85
CA SER A 588 0.09 -6.16 -7.56
C SER A 588 1.30 -5.95 -6.64
N ILE A 589 2.50 -5.90 -7.23
CA ILE A 589 3.76 -5.64 -6.53
C ILE A 589 3.92 -4.12 -6.35
N LYS A 590 4.16 -3.68 -5.12
CA LYS A 590 4.43 -2.27 -4.81
C LYS A 590 5.91 -2.09 -4.59
N PHE A 591 6.59 -1.49 -5.57
CA PHE A 591 8.04 -1.41 -5.57
C PHE A 591 8.58 -0.37 -4.58
N GLN A 592 9.68 -0.71 -3.92
CA GLN A 592 10.48 0.13 -3.03
C GLN A 592 9.71 0.88 -1.93
N THR A 593 8.86 0.18 -1.16
CA THR A 593 8.14 0.77 -0.01
C THR A 593 7.94 -0.22 1.15
N PRO A 594 8.13 0.22 2.42
CA PRO A 594 7.73 -0.53 3.61
C PRO A 594 6.25 -0.29 4.00
N ASP A 595 5.62 0.77 3.48
CA ASP A 595 4.22 1.12 3.71
C ASP A 595 3.45 1.15 2.36
N PRO A 596 3.20 -0.02 1.74
CA PRO A 596 2.54 -0.12 0.44
C PRO A 596 1.05 0.25 0.46
N GLN A 597 0.60 0.83 -0.66
CA GLN A 597 -0.79 1.18 -0.91
C GLN A 597 -1.30 0.36 -2.10
N TRP A 598 -2.30 -0.50 -1.85
CA TRP A 598 -2.90 -1.38 -2.86
C TRP A 598 -4.24 -0.84 -3.36
N ASN A 599 -5.22 -0.68 -2.46
CA ASN A 599 -6.62 -0.43 -2.79
C ASN A 599 -7.17 -1.41 -3.85
N GLU A 600 -6.83 -2.70 -3.69
CA GLU A 600 -7.15 -3.78 -4.62
C GLU A 600 -8.23 -4.70 -4.03
N ILE A 601 -9.19 -5.11 -4.87
CA ILE A 601 -10.31 -5.98 -4.50
C ILE A 601 -10.17 -7.33 -5.21
N PHE A 602 -10.24 -8.40 -4.43
CA PHE A 602 -10.19 -9.79 -4.87
C PHE A 602 -11.50 -10.47 -4.50
N GLU A 603 -12.12 -11.17 -5.46
CA GLU A 603 -13.22 -12.08 -5.19
C GLU A 603 -12.79 -13.51 -5.50
N PHE A 604 -13.15 -14.44 -4.63
CA PHE A 604 -13.00 -15.88 -4.85
C PHE A 604 -14.33 -16.44 -5.36
N ASP A 605 -14.27 -17.34 -6.36
CA ASP A 605 -15.46 -18.01 -6.92
C ASP A 605 -16.31 -18.64 -5.83
N ALA A 606 -17.62 -18.68 -6.05
CA ALA A 606 -18.56 -19.08 -5.02
C ALA A 606 -18.37 -20.56 -4.61
N MET A 607 -18.16 -20.79 -3.31
CA MET A 607 -17.88 -22.10 -2.75
C MET A 607 -19.19 -22.77 -2.27
N ASP A 608 -19.39 -24.06 -2.54
CA ASP A 608 -20.56 -24.80 -2.03
C ASP A 608 -20.60 -24.87 -0.50
N ASP A 609 -19.42 -24.83 0.13
CA ASP A 609 -19.18 -25.01 1.57
C ASP A 609 -18.50 -23.76 2.15
N PRO A 610 -18.83 -23.31 3.38
CA PRO A 610 -18.23 -22.11 3.96
C PRO A 610 -16.74 -22.32 4.24
N PRO A 611 -15.87 -21.32 3.98
CA PRO A 611 -14.46 -21.38 4.34
C PRO A 611 -14.28 -21.37 5.87
N SER A 612 -13.25 -22.09 6.32
CA SER A 612 -12.84 -22.15 7.73
C SER A 612 -11.74 -21.11 8.03
N MET A 613 -10.83 -20.91 7.09
CA MET A 613 -9.65 -20.08 7.22
C MET A 613 -9.24 -19.49 5.86
N MET A 614 -8.62 -18.31 5.86
CA MET A 614 -7.84 -17.77 4.75
C MET A 614 -6.40 -17.51 5.24
N ASP A 615 -5.42 -18.07 4.55
CA ASP A 615 -4.01 -17.76 4.74
C ASP A 615 -3.65 -16.48 3.98
N VAL A 616 -2.82 -15.63 4.58
CA VAL A 616 -2.32 -14.39 3.99
C VAL A 616 -0.81 -14.36 4.15
N GLU A 617 -0.05 -14.37 3.07
CA GLU A 617 1.42 -14.30 3.12
C GLU A 617 1.95 -13.13 2.27
N VAL A 618 2.88 -12.37 2.84
CA VAL A 618 3.49 -11.19 2.22
C VAL A 618 4.91 -11.53 1.83
N PHE A 619 5.28 -11.22 0.59
CA PHE A 619 6.56 -11.58 -0.01
C PHE A 619 7.27 -10.35 -0.58
N ASP A 620 8.60 -10.40 -0.58
CA ASP A 620 9.46 -9.47 -1.32
C ASP A 620 9.67 -9.96 -2.77
N PHE A 621 9.56 -9.07 -3.75
CA PHE A 621 9.75 -9.41 -5.18
C PHE A 621 11.13 -8.97 -5.70
N ASP A 622 12.10 -9.87 -5.64
CA ASP A 622 13.43 -9.63 -6.19
C ASP A 622 13.53 -9.85 -7.71
N GLY A 623 12.81 -10.83 -8.25
CA GLY A 623 12.71 -11.09 -9.68
C GLY A 623 11.90 -12.35 -10.03
N PRO A 624 11.62 -12.60 -11.32
CA PRO A 624 10.81 -13.75 -11.76
C PRO A 624 11.41 -15.12 -11.42
N PHE A 625 12.72 -15.20 -11.20
CA PHE A 625 13.44 -16.45 -10.89
C PHE A 625 14.07 -16.48 -9.49
N ASP A 626 13.88 -15.46 -8.65
CA ASP A 626 14.44 -15.45 -7.28
C ASP A 626 13.48 -16.10 -6.26
N GLU A 627 14.02 -16.66 -5.18
CA GLU A 627 13.22 -17.26 -4.11
C GLU A 627 12.49 -16.18 -3.31
N ALA A 628 11.19 -16.04 -3.55
CA ALA A 628 10.33 -15.04 -2.90
C ALA A 628 10.44 -15.10 -1.36
N ILE A 629 10.98 -14.04 -0.77
CA ILE A 629 11.29 -13.98 0.66
C ILE A 629 10.03 -13.59 1.44
N SER A 630 9.60 -14.45 2.35
CA SER A 630 8.42 -14.20 3.20
C SER A 630 8.71 -13.10 4.23
N LEU A 631 8.11 -11.93 4.04
CA LEU A 631 8.17 -10.79 4.96
C LEU A 631 7.31 -11.06 6.21
N GLY A 632 6.18 -11.75 6.03
CA GLY A 632 5.35 -12.24 7.13
C GLY A 632 4.05 -12.92 6.68
N ARG A 633 3.46 -13.72 7.57
CA ARG A 633 2.23 -14.49 7.35
C ARG A 633 1.18 -14.20 8.43
N ALA A 634 -0.09 -14.14 8.06
CA ALA A 634 -1.22 -14.15 8.98
C ALA A 634 -2.25 -15.21 8.56
N GLU A 635 -3.14 -15.57 9.48
CA GLU A 635 -4.25 -16.51 9.25
C GLU A 635 -5.56 -15.85 9.71
N VAL A 636 -6.54 -15.73 8.82
CA VAL A 636 -7.87 -15.17 9.12
C VAL A 636 -8.82 -16.34 9.35
N ASN A 637 -9.44 -16.43 10.54
CA ASN A 637 -10.26 -17.59 10.92
C ASN A 637 -11.75 -17.24 11.00
N PHE A 638 -12.50 -17.61 9.96
CA PHE A 638 -13.94 -17.33 9.79
C PHE A 638 -14.87 -18.12 10.74
N VAL A 639 -14.30 -18.85 11.71
CA VAL A 639 -15.02 -19.62 12.73
C VAL A 639 -14.80 -19.04 14.14
N LYS A 640 -13.76 -18.22 14.32
CA LYS A 640 -13.40 -17.55 15.59
C LYS A 640 -13.59 -16.04 15.57
N SER A 641 -13.43 -15.40 14.41
CA SER A 641 -13.67 -13.97 14.21
C SER A 641 -15.15 -13.70 13.93
N ASN A 642 -15.69 -12.60 14.44
CA ASN A 642 -16.99 -12.09 13.98
C ASN A 642 -16.82 -11.45 12.59
N LEU A 643 -17.72 -11.71 11.64
CA LEU A 643 -17.67 -11.08 10.31
C LEU A 643 -17.76 -9.55 10.40
N SER A 644 -18.46 -9.00 11.41
CA SER A 644 -18.49 -7.55 11.66
C SER A 644 -17.14 -6.97 12.11
N GLU A 645 -16.26 -7.78 12.71
CA GLU A 645 -14.91 -7.36 13.12
C GLU A 645 -13.93 -7.40 11.94
N LEU A 646 -14.22 -8.20 10.91
CA LEU A 646 -13.38 -8.34 9.71
C LEU A 646 -13.72 -7.33 8.59
N ALA A 647 -14.82 -6.58 8.74
CA ALA A 647 -15.27 -5.59 7.76
C ALA A 647 -14.30 -4.41 7.57
N ASP A 648 -13.50 -4.07 8.60
CA ASP A 648 -12.37 -3.15 8.52
C ASP A 648 -11.37 -3.50 9.65
N VAL A 649 -10.22 -4.10 9.31
CA VAL A 649 -9.33 -4.72 10.30
C VAL A 649 -7.84 -4.57 9.97
N TRP A 650 -7.05 -4.28 11.01
CA TRP A 650 -5.59 -4.34 10.97
C TRP A 650 -5.10 -5.70 11.49
N ILE A 651 -4.48 -6.49 10.62
CA ILE A 651 -3.98 -7.83 10.93
C ILE A 651 -2.45 -7.79 11.09
N PRO A 652 -1.91 -8.10 12.28
CA PRO A 652 -0.47 -8.17 12.50
C PRO A 652 0.12 -9.43 11.83
N LEU A 653 1.26 -9.27 11.17
CA LEU A 653 1.95 -10.38 10.52
C LEU A 653 2.84 -11.14 11.53
N GLN A 654 2.90 -12.46 11.36
CA GLN A 654 3.77 -13.37 12.10
C GLN A 654 5.00 -13.71 11.26
N GLY A 655 6.10 -14.09 11.93
CA GLY A 655 7.39 -14.36 11.30
C GLY A 655 8.51 -13.49 11.88
N LYS A 656 9.76 -13.91 11.70
CA LYS A 656 10.92 -13.26 12.35
C LYS A 656 11.15 -11.81 11.89
N LEU A 657 10.89 -11.54 10.60
CA LEU A 657 10.99 -10.20 10.02
C LEU A 657 9.82 -9.34 10.49
N ALA A 658 8.58 -9.79 10.23
CA ALA A 658 7.36 -9.13 10.67
C ALA A 658 7.34 -8.75 12.17
N GLN A 659 7.77 -9.65 13.06
CA GLN A 659 7.80 -9.38 14.51
C GLN A 659 8.89 -8.37 14.90
N ALA A 660 9.99 -8.27 14.15
CA ALA A 660 11.02 -7.27 14.39
C ALA A 660 10.61 -5.87 13.92
N CYS A 661 9.84 -5.79 12.83
CA CYS A 661 9.35 -4.53 12.25
C CYS A 661 7.95 -4.11 12.73
N GLN A 662 7.23 -4.96 13.47
CA GLN A 662 5.81 -4.77 13.83
C GLN A 662 4.90 -4.64 12.58
N SER A 663 5.20 -5.44 11.55
CA SER A 663 4.53 -5.41 10.26
C SER A 663 3.05 -5.80 10.36
N LYS A 664 2.19 -5.08 9.63
CA LYS A 664 0.73 -5.28 9.64
C LYS A 664 0.11 -4.98 8.27
N LEU A 665 -1.04 -5.60 7.98
CA LEU A 665 -1.87 -5.33 6.80
C LEU A 665 -3.22 -4.75 7.22
N HIS A 666 -3.78 -3.86 6.39
CA HIS A 666 -5.14 -3.35 6.52
C HIS A 666 -6.04 -4.02 5.47
N LEU A 667 -7.01 -4.80 5.95
CA LEU A 667 -7.93 -5.57 5.11
C LEU A 667 -9.39 -5.21 5.43
N ARG A 668 -10.25 -5.37 4.42
CA ARG A 668 -11.71 -5.48 4.59
C ARG A 668 -12.16 -6.81 4.01
N VAL A 669 -12.78 -7.67 4.81
CA VAL A 669 -13.16 -9.02 4.40
C VAL A 669 -14.65 -9.25 4.59
N PHE A 670 -15.32 -9.63 3.51
CA PHE A 670 -16.76 -9.91 3.46
C PHE A 670 -16.99 -11.34 3.01
N LEU A 671 -17.80 -12.09 3.75
CA LEU A 671 -18.17 -13.47 3.43
C LEU A 671 -19.69 -13.56 3.35
N ASN A 672 -20.23 -13.56 2.14
CA ASN A 672 -21.66 -13.58 1.87
C ASN A 672 -22.06 -14.92 1.24
N ASN A 673 -23.35 -15.27 1.26
CA ASN A 673 -23.86 -16.42 0.49
C ASN A 673 -24.95 -15.99 -0.50
N THR A 674 -24.75 -16.25 -1.80
CA THR A 674 -25.72 -15.86 -2.85
C THR A 674 -27.01 -16.69 -2.84
N ARG A 675 -27.01 -17.85 -2.17
CA ARG A 675 -28.16 -18.78 -2.10
C ARG A 675 -29.04 -18.58 -0.85
N GLY A 676 -28.75 -17.57 -0.01
CA GLY A 676 -29.58 -17.20 1.13
C GLY A 676 -29.88 -18.34 2.11
N ASN A 677 -31.15 -18.50 2.50
CA ASN A 677 -31.58 -19.40 3.57
C ASN A 677 -31.54 -20.90 3.21
N GLU A 678 -31.40 -21.29 1.93
CA GLU A 678 -31.45 -22.70 1.51
C GLU A 678 -30.19 -23.50 1.86
N VAL A 679 -29.11 -22.82 2.23
CA VAL A 679 -27.76 -23.38 2.42
C VAL A 679 -27.74 -24.53 3.44
N VAL A 680 -28.44 -24.37 4.57
CA VAL A 680 -28.52 -25.40 5.62
C VAL A 680 -29.20 -26.67 5.08
N THR A 681 -30.32 -26.51 4.38
CA THR A 681 -31.08 -27.61 3.77
C THR A 681 -30.23 -28.35 2.74
N ARG A 682 -29.58 -27.62 1.82
CA ARG A 682 -28.75 -28.20 0.75
C ARG A 682 -27.52 -28.93 1.30
N TYR A 683 -26.85 -28.36 2.31
CA TYR A 683 -25.74 -29.04 2.99
C TYR A 683 -26.21 -30.31 3.70
N LEU A 684 -27.35 -30.29 4.39
CA LEU A 684 -27.91 -31.49 5.00
C LEU A 684 -28.25 -32.54 3.96
N THR A 685 -28.90 -32.21 2.84
CA THR A 685 -29.16 -33.17 1.75
C THR A 685 -27.88 -33.75 1.11
N LYS A 686 -26.79 -32.98 1.05
CA LYS A 686 -25.46 -33.48 0.65
C LYS A 686 -24.94 -34.50 1.68
N MET A 687 -24.92 -34.13 2.96
CA MET A 687 -24.48 -35.01 4.06
C MET A 687 -25.37 -36.24 4.26
N GLU A 688 -26.66 -36.18 3.95
CA GLU A 688 -27.58 -37.33 4.02
C GLU A 688 -27.18 -38.44 3.04
N LYS A 689 -26.70 -38.06 1.84
CA LYS A 689 -26.14 -38.98 0.85
C LYS A 689 -24.81 -39.56 1.33
N GLU A 690 -23.88 -38.72 1.78
CA GLU A 690 -22.53 -39.12 2.20
C GLU A 690 -22.51 -39.96 3.50
N VAL A 691 -23.35 -39.62 4.48
CA VAL A 691 -23.49 -40.37 5.75
C VAL A 691 -24.40 -41.59 5.58
N GLY A 692 -25.30 -41.59 4.59
CA GLY A 692 -26.28 -42.65 4.32
C GLY A 692 -27.35 -42.77 5.40
N LYS A 693 -27.78 -41.65 5.99
CA LYS A 693 -28.84 -41.57 7.00
C LYS A 693 -29.42 -40.15 7.03
N LYS A 694 -30.74 -40.02 7.19
CA LYS A 694 -31.43 -38.72 7.33
C LYS A 694 -30.88 -37.89 8.49
N ILE A 695 -30.60 -36.60 8.26
CA ILE A 695 -30.05 -35.64 9.23
C ILE A 695 -31.01 -34.45 9.32
N ASN A 696 -31.96 -34.53 10.26
CA ASN A 696 -32.94 -33.47 10.47
C ASN A 696 -32.28 -32.20 11.04
N VAL A 697 -32.69 -31.03 10.51
CA VAL A 697 -32.39 -29.71 11.08
C VAL A 697 -32.71 -29.70 12.58
N ARG A 698 -31.77 -29.22 13.42
CA ARG A 698 -32.01 -29.03 14.86
C ARG A 698 -32.78 -27.74 15.12
N SER A 699 -33.57 -27.68 16.20
CA SER A 699 -34.40 -26.50 16.48
C SER A 699 -33.55 -25.24 16.66
N PRO A 700 -34.03 -24.04 16.26
CA PRO A 700 -33.24 -22.80 16.35
C PRO A 700 -32.72 -22.50 17.77
N GLN A 701 -33.51 -22.83 18.80
CA GLN A 701 -33.09 -22.74 20.21
C GLN A 701 -31.89 -23.64 20.53
N THR A 702 -31.91 -24.89 20.06
CA THR A 702 -30.78 -25.84 20.21
C THR A 702 -29.55 -25.34 19.47
N ASN A 703 -29.74 -24.76 18.27
CA ASN A 703 -28.65 -24.23 17.47
C ASN A 703 -28.00 -23.01 18.11
N SER A 704 -28.81 -22.04 18.57
CA SER A 704 -28.34 -20.86 19.28
C SER A 704 -27.63 -21.23 20.59
N ALA A 705 -28.09 -22.25 21.31
CA ALA A 705 -27.39 -22.78 22.47
C ALA A 705 -26.02 -23.37 22.12
N PHE A 706 -25.90 -24.15 21.04
CA PHE A 706 -24.62 -24.67 20.54
C PHE A 706 -23.65 -23.54 20.14
N GLN A 707 -24.13 -22.57 19.35
CA GLN A 707 -23.35 -21.39 18.95
C GLN A 707 -22.83 -20.61 20.17
N LYS A 708 -23.70 -20.34 21.16
CA LYS A 708 -23.35 -19.65 22.42
C LYS A 708 -22.43 -20.46 23.34
N ILE A 709 -22.41 -21.79 23.26
CA ILE A 709 -21.45 -22.60 24.02
C ILE A 709 -20.03 -22.38 23.49
N PHE A 710 -19.83 -22.36 22.18
CA PHE A 710 -18.49 -22.32 21.57
C PHE A 710 -18.06 -20.94 21.05
N ASN A 711 -18.94 -19.93 21.11
CA ASN A 711 -18.76 -18.59 20.53
C ASN A 711 -18.65 -18.64 18.99
N LEU A 712 -19.52 -19.42 18.34
CA LEU A 712 -19.50 -19.63 16.88
C LEU A 712 -20.38 -18.60 16.15
N PRO A 713 -20.04 -18.24 14.90
CA PRO A 713 -20.81 -17.29 14.10
C PRO A 713 -22.13 -17.92 13.59
N PRO A 714 -23.13 -17.11 13.18
CA PRO A 714 -24.52 -17.57 13.04
C PRO A 714 -24.74 -18.58 11.90
N GLU A 715 -23.80 -18.70 10.95
CA GLU A 715 -23.84 -19.65 9.84
C GLU A 715 -23.47 -21.08 10.29
N GLU A 716 -22.82 -21.23 11.45
CA GLU A 716 -22.41 -22.54 11.96
C GLU A 716 -23.57 -23.23 12.71
N PHE A 717 -23.95 -24.44 12.27
CA PHE A 717 -25.08 -25.18 12.84
C PHE A 717 -24.75 -26.58 13.32
N LEU A 718 -25.49 -27.04 14.34
CA LEU A 718 -25.30 -28.35 14.95
C LEU A 718 -25.85 -29.46 14.04
N ILE A 719 -24.97 -30.26 13.46
CA ILE A 719 -25.33 -31.48 12.72
C ILE A 719 -25.77 -32.55 13.73
N ASN A 720 -24.89 -32.88 14.69
CA ASN A 720 -25.16 -33.95 15.65
C ASN A 720 -24.36 -33.83 16.96
N ASP A 721 -24.83 -34.50 18.02
CA ASP A 721 -24.32 -34.36 19.38
C ASP A 721 -24.25 -35.70 20.14
N PHE A 722 -23.05 -36.15 20.48
CA PHE A 722 -22.80 -37.45 21.11
C PHE A 722 -22.31 -37.31 22.55
N THR A 723 -23.00 -37.96 23.50
CA THR A 723 -22.53 -38.08 24.89
C THR A 723 -21.39 -39.11 24.95
N CYS A 724 -20.24 -38.72 25.52
CA CYS A 724 -19.03 -39.52 25.61
C CYS A 724 -18.16 -39.08 26.81
N HIS A 725 -17.03 -39.76 27.02
CA HIS A 725 -16.03 -39.41 28.02
C HIS A 725 -14.70 -39.00 27.37
N LEU A 726 -14.21 -37.82 27.69
CA LEU A 726 -12.87 -37.37 27.32
C LEU A 726 -11.83 -37.98 28.27
N LYS A 727 -10.85 -38.72 27.73
CA LYS A 727 -9.84 -39.45 28.50
C LYS A 727 -8.61 -38.58 28.79
N ARG A 728 -8.57 -37.98 29.99
CA ARG A 728 -7.42 -37.25 30.56
C ARG A 728 -6.90 -38.02 31.79
N LYS A 729 -6.12 -37.38 32.68
CA LYS A 729 -5.71 -37.96 33.99
C LYS A 729 -6.92 -38.47 34.80
N MET A 730 -8.03 -37.72 34.77
CA MET A 730 -9.36 -38.16 35.19
C MET A 730 -10.26 -38.17 33.95
N PRO A 731 -11.09 -39.21 33.71
CA PRO A 731 -12.09 -39.20 32.66
C PRO A 731 -13.15 -38.12 32.95
N MET A 732 -13.51 -37.33 31.92
CA MET A 732 -14.53 -36.29 32.04
C MET A 732 -15.73 -36.65 31.16
N GLN A 733 -16.87 -36.97 31.77
CA GLN A 733 -18.13 -37.13 31.06
C GLN A 733 -18.53 -35.80 30.42
N GLY A 734 -18.97 -35.80 29.17
CA GLY A 734 -19.37 -34.61 28.45
C GLY A 734 -20.10 -34.92 27.15
N ARG A 735 -20.20 -33.93 26.27
CA ARG A 735 -20.84 -34.06 24.97
C ARG A 735 -19.94 -33.51 23.87
N LEU A 736 -19.86 -34.25 22.77
CA LEU A 736 -19.10 -33.98 21.57
C LEU A 736 -20.07 -33.52 20.47
N PHE A 737 -19.95 -32.27 20.07
CA PHE A 737 -20.81 -31.57 19.12
C PHE A 737 -20.10 -31.52 17.76
N LEU A 738 -20.85 -31.83 16.69
CA LEU A 738 -20.36 -31.88 15.32
C LEU A 738 -21.12 -30.84 14.48
N SER A 739 -20.39 -30.02 13.73
CA SER A 739 -20.93 -29.00 12.81
C SER A 739 -20.13 -28.98 11.49
N PRO A 740 -20.51 -28.19 10.47
CA PRO A 740 -19.86 -28.22 9.17
C PRO A 740 -18.35 -27.94 9.18
N ARG A 741 -17.86 -27.06 10.07
CA ARG A 741 -16.44 -26.66 10.16
C ARG A 741 -15.74 -27.17 11.42
N ILE A 742 -16.45 -27.41 12.53
CA ILE A 742 -15.82 -27.82 13.81
C ILE A 742 -16.24 -29.19 14.35
N ILE A 743 -15.37 -29.71 15.22
CA ILE A 743 -15.72 -30.67 16.25
C ILE A 743 -15.38 -30.07 17.63
N GLY A 744 -16.39 -29.98 18.50
CA GLY A 744 -16.32 -29.30 19.80
C GLY A 744 -16.70 -30.19 20.97
N PHE A 745 -15.96 -30.14 22.07
CA PHE A 745 -16.30 -30.85 23.31
C PHE A 745 -16.68 -29.85 24.41
N TYR A 746 -17.80 -30.12 25.10
CA TYR A 746 -18.24 -29.36 26.26
C TYR A 746 -18.63 -30.28 27.42
N THR A 747 -18.25 -29.88 28.63
CA THR A 747 -18.74 -30.45 29.88
C THR A 747 -18.81 -29.38 30.97
N ASN A 748 -19.70 -29.61 31.95
CA ASN A 748 -19.85 -28.82 33.16
C ASN A 748 -19.97 -29.79 34.35
N LEU A 749 -18.89 -29.97 35.10
CA LEU A 749 -18.84 -30.86 36.26
C LEU A 749 -18.55 -30.03 37.50
N PHE A 750 -19.44 -30.09 38.50
CA PHE A 750 -19.33 -29.30 39.75
C PHE A 750 -19.14 -27.78 39.51
N GLY A 751 -19.76 -27.24 38.46
CA GLY A 751 -19.63 -25.82 38.06
C GLY A 751 -18.39 -25.52 37.19
N HIS A 752 -17.40 -26.42 37.14
CA HIS A 752 -16.24 -26.28 36.28
C HIS A 752 -16.59 -26.63 34.83
N LYS A 753 -16.79 -25.58 34.02
CA LYS A 753 -16.99 -25.68 32.57
C LYS A 753 -15.65 -25.94 31.88
N THR A 754 -15.55 -27.04 31.14
CA THR A 754 -14.44 -27.31 30.22
C THR A 754 -14.99 -27.33 28.81
N LYS A 755 -14.53 -26.41 27.95
CA LYS A 755 -14.93 -26.30 26.54
C LYS A 755 -13.71 -26.15 25.63
N PHE A 756 -13.72 -26.79 24.48
CA PHE A 756 -12.75 -26.57 23.39
C PHE A 756 -13.30 -27.07 22.05
N PHE A 757 -12.74 -26.60 20.94
CA PHE A 757 -12.98 -27.16 19.61
C PHE A 757 -11.73 -27.08 18.73
N PHE A 758 -11.74 -27.83 17.64
CA PHE A 758 -10.77 -27.74 16.54
C PHE A 758 -11.50 -27.93 15.20
N LEU A 759 -10.86 -27.52 14.10
CA LEU A 759 -11.42 -27.65 12.75
C LEU A 759 -11.33 -29.11 12.28
N TRP A 760 -12.20 -29.52 11.34
CA TRP A 760 -12.03 -30.81 10.65
C TRP A 760 -10.71 -30.88 9.87
N GLU A 761 -10.22 -29.74 9.38
CA GLU A 761 -8.96 -29.57 8.64
C GLU A 761 -7.71 -29.72 9.54
N ASP A 762 -7.82 -29.39 10.84
CA ASP A 762 -6.75 -29.56 11.83
C ASP A 762 -6.43 -31.04 12.09
N ILE A 763 -7.36 -31.96 11.77
CA ILE A 763 -7.25 -33.40 12.04
C ILE A 763 -6.42 -34.06 10.95
N GLU A 764 -5.31 -34.67 11.37
CA GLU A 764 -4.42 -35.45 10.50
C GLU A 764 -4.88 -36.91 10.39
N ASP A 765 -5.38 -37.50 11.48
CA ASP A 765 -5.83 -38.90 11.54
C ASP A 765 -6.89 -39.13 12.64
N ILE A 766 -7.75 -40.14 12.44
CA ILE A 766 -8.76 -40.61 13.40
C ILE A 766 -8.68 -42.14 13.53
N GLN A 767 -8.10 -42.59 14.65
CA GLN A 767 -7.85 -44.01 14.93
C GLN A 767 -8.91 -44.61 15.85
N VAL A 768 -9.42 -45.79 15.52
CA VAL A 768 -10.26 -46.59 16.42
C VAL A 768 -9.36 -47.42 17.34
N VAL A 769 -9.30 -47.02 18.61
CA VAL A 769 -8.56 -47.75 19.65
C VAL A 769 -9.45 -48.88 20.19
N PRO A 770 -8.97 -50.14 20.21
CA PRO A 770 -9.71 -51.30 20.71
C PRO A 770 -10.26 -51.15 22.14
N PRO A 771 -11.32 -51.91 22.49
CA PRO A 771 -11.87 -51.90 23.84
C PRO A 771 -10.86 -52.41 24.88
N SER A 772 -10.94 -51.85 26.08
CA SER A 772 -10.06 -52.18 27.20
C SER A 772 -10.84 -52.14 28.53
N LEU A 773 -10.24 -52.68 29.60
CA LEU A 773 -10.76 -52.50 30.96
C LEU A 773 -10.93 -51.00 31.29
N SER A 774 -9.99 -50.16 30.85
CA SER A 774 -10.02 -48.69 31.04
C SER A 774 -11.06 -47.94 30.20
N SER A 775 -11.80 -48.64 29.35
CA SER A 775 -12.92 -48.11 28.55
C SER A 775 -14.22 -48.92 28.72
N MET A 776 -14.30 -49.73 29.78
CA MET A 776 -15.48 -50.53 30.15
C MET A 776 -16.01 -51.41 28.99
N GLY A 777 -15.10 -52.03 28.24
CA GLY A 777 -15.45 -52.88 27.09
C GLY A 777 -15.93 -52.14 25.83
N SER A 778 -16.03 -50.80 25.86
CA SER A 778 -16.33 -49.99 24.68
C SER A 778 -15.06 -49.60 23.91
N PRO A 779 -15.08 -49.57 22.56
CA PRO A 779 -14.02 -48.96 21.76
C PRO A 779 -13.93 -47.45 22.00
N SER A 780 -12.85 -46.82 21.52
CA SER A 780 -12.63 -45.37 21.67
C SER A 780 -12.02 -44.74 20.42
N LEU A 781 -12.32 -43.48 20.16
CA LEU A 781 -11.74 -42.71 19.05
C LEU A 781 -10.54 -41.92 19.56
N MET A 782 -9.41 -42.00 18.86
CA MET A 782 -8.27 -41.11 19.04
C MET A 782 -8.13 -40.21 17.83
N MET A 783 -8.25 -38.90 18.04
CA MET A 783 -8.03 -37.88 17.01
C MET A 783 -6.63 -37.29 17.20
N ILE A 784 -5.87 -37.22 16.10
CA ILE A 784 -4.51 -36.69 16.07
C ILE A 784 -4.54 -35.40 15.24
N LEU A 785 -4.13 -34.28 15.84
CA LEU A 785 -4.05 -33.00 15.14
C LEU A 785 -2.67 -32.81 14.50
N ARG A 786 -2.67 -32.13 13.36
CA ARG A 786 -1.45 -31.71 12.63
C ARG A 786 -0.51 -30.92 13.54
N HIS A 787 0.78 -30.95 13.23
CA HIS A 787 1.78 -30.20 13.99
C HIS A 787 1.43 -28.69 14.01
N GLY A 788 1.50 -28.06 15.18
CA GLY A 788 1.17 -26.64 15.37
C GLY A 788 -0.32 -26.28 15.27
N ARG A 789 -1.24 -27.25 15.15
CA ARG A 789 -2.69 -27.00 15.11
C ARG A 789 -3.40 -27.32 16.43
N GLY A 790 -4.58 -26.72 16.63
CA GLY A 790 -5.42 -26.92 17.83
C GLY A 790 -4.85 -26.40 19.16
N HIS A 791 -3.97 -25.39 19.16
CA HIS A 791 -3.31 -24.86 20.36
C HIS A 791 -4.28 -24.51 21.52
N ASP A 792 -5.42 -23.88 21.22
CA ASP A 792 -6.43 -23.52 22.24
C ASP A 792 -7.02 -24.76 22.91
N ALA A 793 -7.21 -25.84 22.14
CA ALA A 793 -7.73 -27.12 22.63
C ALA A 793 -6.70 -27.93 23.42
N ARG A 794 -5.43 -27.50 23.53
CA ARG A 794 -4.33 -28.25 24.19
C ARG A 794 -4.65 -28.69 25.61
N HIS A 795 -5.46 -27.93 26.36
CA HIS A 795 -5.89 -28.34 27.71
C HIS A 795 -6.77 -29.60 27.72
N GLY A 796 -7.49 -29.88 26.64
CA GLY A 796 -8.32 -31.08 26.45
C GLY A 796 -7.55 -32.32 25.99
N ALA A 797 -6.34 -32.16 25.46
CA ALA A 797 -5.55 -33.27 24.92
C ALA A 797 -5.20 -34.31 26.01
N LYS A 798 -5.13 -35.59 25.61
CA LYS A 798 -4.67 -36.70 26.45
C LYS A 798 -3.15 -36.69 26.60
N SER A 799 -2.46 -36.44 25.49
CA SER A 799 -1.00 -36.48 25.38
C SER A 799 -0.53 -35.64 24.20
N VAL A 800 0.73 -35.20 24.26
CA VAL A 800 1.47 -34.69 23.11
C VAL A 800 2.35 -35.83 22.58
N ASP A 801 2.48 -35.93 21.27
CA ASP A 801 3.35 -36.91 20.60
C ASP A 801 4.83 -36.49 20.63
N LYS A 802 5.74 -37.39 20.22
CA LYS A 802 7.16 -37.07 20.00
C LYS A 802 7.33 -35.89 19.03
N ASP A 803 6.49 -35.82 18.01
CA ASP A 803 6.49 -34.79 16.98
C ASP A 803 5.68 -33.53 17.38
N GLY A 804 5.38 -33.33 18.67
CA GLY A 804 4.62 -32.18 19.16
C GLY A 804 3.11 -32.19 18.85
N ARG A 805 2.61 -33.22 18.16
CA ARG A 805 1.20 -33.36 17.74
C ARG A 805 0.25 -33.61 18.92
N LEU A 806 -0.92 -32.99 18.92
CA LEU A 806 -1.91 -33.13 19.98
C LEU A 806 -2.80 -34.36 19.74
N ARG A 807 -2.91 -35.25 20.74
CA ARG A 807 -3.76 -36.45 20.68
C ARG A 807 -4.93 -36.33 21.66
N PHE A 808 -6.16 -36.41 21.16
CA PHE A 808 -7.41 -36.41 21.94
C PHE A 808 -8.01 -37.81 21.92
N GLN A 809 -8.51 -38.33 23.05
CA GLN A 809 -9.17 -39.64 23.08
C GLN A 809 -10.55 -39.57 23.74
N PHE A 810 -11.57 -39.99 22.99
CA PHE A 810 -12.97 -40.04 23.42
C PHE A 810 -13.41 -41.50 23.53
N GLN A 811 -13.97 -41.89 24.67
CA GLN A 811 -14.39 -43.27 24.96
C GLN A 811 -15.82 -43.32 25.51
N SER A 812 -16.38 -44.52 25.63
CA SER A 812 -17.68 -44.73 26.29
C SER A 812 -18.80 -43.87 25.67
N PHE A 813 -18.89 -43.93 24.34
CA PHE A 813 -19.98 -43.34 23.56
C PHE A 813 -21.27 -44.13 23.74
N VAL A 814 -22.40 -43.44 23.93
CA VAL A 814 -23.73 -44.08 24.06
C VAL A 814 -24.12 -44.91 22.83
N SER A 815 -23.61 -44.57 21.65
CA SER A 815 -23.67 -45.41 20.45
C SER A 815 -22.41 -45.25 19.62
N PHE A 816 -21.38 -46.07 19.93
CA PHE A 816 -20.06 -45.97 19.29
C PHE A 816 -20.12 -46.09 17.76
N ASN A 817 -20.85 -47.08 17.23
CA ASN A 817 -20.89 -47.33 15.78
C ASN A 817 -21.51 -46.17 15.00
N VAL A 818 -22.53 -45.51 15.55
CA VAL A 818 -23.16 -44.32 14.95
C VAL A 818 -22.21 -43.12 15.04
N ALA A 819 -21.60 -42.89 16.21
CA ALA A 819 -20.64 -41.80 16.40
C ALA A 819 -19.44 -41.93 15.44
N ASN A 820 -18.84 -43.12 15.37
CA ASN A 820 -17.72 -43.42 14.48
C ASN A 820 -18.10 -43.19 13.01
N ARG A 821 -19.23 -43.74 12.54
CA ARG A 821 -19.67 -43.56 11.14
C ARG A 821 -19.89 -42.08 10.79
N THR A 822 -20.56 -41.31 11.64
CA THR A 822 -20.80 -39.87 11.39
C THR A 822 -19.50 -39.06 11.42
N ILE A 823 -18.61 -39.30 12.40
CA ILE A 823 -17.33 -38.58 12.53
C ILE A 823 -16.40 -38.89 11.36
N MET A 824 -16.26 -40.17 10.98
CA MET A 824 -15.40 -40.57 9.85
C MET A 824 -15.93 -40.07 8.50
N ALA A 825 -17.25 -39.98 8.32
CA ALA A 825 -17.84 -39.41 7.11
C ALA A 825 -17.58 -37.90 7.02
N LEU A 826 -17.88 -37.13 8.07
CA LEU A 826 -17.64 -35.67 8.10
C LEU A 826 -16.16 -35.32 7.92
N TRP A 827 -15.26 -36.08 8.55
CA TRP A 827 -13.83 -35.89 8.35
C TRP A 827 -13.41 -36.17 6.91
N LYS A 828 -13.75 -37.33 6.32
CA LYS A 828 -13.41 -37.67 4.92
C LYS A 828 -14.00 -36.68 3.90
N ALA A 829 -15.21 -36.17 4.14
CA ALA A 829 -15.85 -35.15 3.30
C ALA A 829 -15.01 -33.87 3.21
N ARG A 830 -14.30 -33.50 4.28
CA ARG A 830 -13.50 -32.27 4.42
C ARG A 830 -11.99 -32.46 4.25
N SER A 831 -11.43 -33.63 4.56
CA SER A 831 -9.97 -33.86 4.60
C SER A 831 -9.35 -34.31 3.27
N LEU A 832 -10.17 -34.80 2.33
CA LEU A 832 -9.74 -35.17 0.97
C LEU A 832 -9.98 -34.01 0.01
N SER A 833 -8.94 -33.64 -0.75
CA SER A 833 -9.01 -32.55 -1.73
C SER A 833 -9.88 -32.92 -2.94
N PRO A 834 -10.26 -31.96 -3.82
CA PRO A 834 -10.91 -32.28 -5.08
C PRO A 834 -10.07 -33.25 -5.90
N GLU A 835 -8.76 -33.02 -6.06
CA GLU A 835 -7.85 -33.88 -6.82
C GLU A 835 -7.77 -35.30 -6.23
N GLN A 836 -7.83 -35.46 -4.90
CA GLN A 836 -7.82 -36.78 -4.25
C GLN A 836 -9.17 -37.52 -4.34
N LYS A 837 -10.29 -36.79 -4.38
CA LYS A 837 -11.62 -37.37 -4.66
C LYS A 837 -11.76 -37.75 -6.12
N VAL A 838 -11.14 -36.95 -6.99
CA VAL A 838 -11.08 -37.14 -8.45
C VAL A 838 -10.15 -38.30 -8.79
N GLN A 839 -8.96 -38.46 -8.19
CA GLN A 839 -8.10 -39.65 -8.34
C GLN A 839 -8.78 -40.97 -7.92
N ILE A 840 -9.71 -40.93 -6.94
CA ILE A 840 -10.50 -42.10 -6.53
C ILE A 840 -11.68 -42.39 -7.50
N VAL A 841 -11.85 -41.56 -8.54
CA VAL A 841 -12.86 -41.68 -9.61
C VAL A 841 -12.22 -41.78 -11.00
N GLU A 842 -10.99 -41.26 -11.19
CA GLU A 842 -10.19 -41.32 -12.43
C GLU A 842 -9.45 -42.65 -12.61
N GLU A 843 -9.47 -43.57 -11.64
CA GLU A 843 -9.18 -44.99 -11.90
C GLU A 843 -10.23 -45.63 -12.86
N GLU A 844 -11.29 -44.90 -13.27
CA GLU A 844 -12.27 -45.30 -14.29
C GLU A 844 -12.52 -44.24 -15.41
N SER A 845 -11.50 -43.63 -16.05
CA SER A 845 -11.55 -43.25 -17.50
C SER A 845 -10.24 -42.65 -18.06
N GLU A 846 -9.96 -42.91 -19.34
CA GLU A 846 -8.81 -42.38 -20.11
C GLU A 846 -9.25 -41.57 -21.36
N GLU A 847 -8.33 -40.70 -21.83
CA GLU A 847 -8.32 -39.98 -23.12
C GLU A 847 -9.44 -38.90 -23.35
N GLN A 848 -9.28 -37.88 -24.22
CA GLN A 848 -8.36 -37.73 -25.36
C GLN A 848 -7.94 -36.26 -25.64
N THR A 849 -7.07 -36.05 -26.65
CA THR A 849 -6.40 -34.81 -27.05
C THR A 849 -7.21 -33.84 -27.93
N LEU A 850 -6.74 -32.59 -28.07
CA LEU A 850 -7.07 -31.71 -29.22
C LEU A 850 -5.90 -30.77 -29.58
N TYR A 851 -5.86 -30.35 -30.86
CA TYR A 851 -4.82 -29.51 -31.48
C TYR A 851 -5.35 -28.10 -31.81
N SER A 852 -4.45 -27.13 -32.01
CA SER A 852 -4.49 -26.22 -33.18
C SER A 852 -3.14 -25.55 -33.45
N GLU A 853 -2.90 -25.16 -34.70
CA GLU A 853 -1.72 -24.47 -35.21
C GLU A 853 -1.82 -22.94 -35.04
N GLU A 854 -0.68 -22.25 -35.06
CA GLU A 854 -0.52 -21.02 -35.87
C GLU A 854 0.96 -20.85 -36.24
N SER A 855 1.28 -20.55 -37.50
CA SER A 855 2.68 -20.48 -37.98
C SER A 855 3.17 -19.03 -38.15
N GLY A 856 4.20 -18.67 -37.38
CA GLY A 856 4.92 -17.40 -37.48
C GLY A 856 6.31 -17.57 -38.09
N SER A 857 6.76 -16.59 -38.88
CA SER A 857 8.10 -16.60 -39.49
C SER A 857 9.21 -16.42 -38.45
N PHE A 858 10.15 -17.36 -38.38
CA PHE A 858 11.20 -17.46 -37.35
C PHE A 858 12.13 -16.22 -37.18
N LEU A 859 12.26 -15.34 -38.18
CA LEU A 859 13.20 -14.21 -38.14
C LEU A 859 12.48 -12.86 -38.24
N GLY A 860 12.61 -12.07 -37.18
CA GLY A 860 12.06 -10.71 -37.09
C GLY A 860 12.85 -9.76 -36.18
N ILE A 861 14.11 -10.09 -35.84
CA ILE A 861 14.96 -9.24 -35.00
C ILE A 861 16.41 -9.23 -35.49
N GLU A 862 16.77 -8.23 -36.29
CA GLU A 862 18.11 -7.64 -36.20
C GLU A 862 18.15 -6.73 -34.95
N GLU A 863 19.32 -6.58 -34.33
CA GLU A 863 19.56 -5.71 -33.15
C GLU A 863 18.91 -6.07 -31.79
N ALA A 864 18.51 -7.32 -31.56
CA ALA A 864 18.42 -7.82 -30.18
C ALA A 864 19.83 -7.77 -29.55
N LYS A 865 20.06 -6.87 -28.60
CA LYS A 865 21.36 -6.70 -27.92
C LYS A 865 21.65 -7.85 -26.96
N MET A 866 22.01 -9.00 -27.53
CA MET A 866 22.45 -10.18 -26.79
C MET A 866 23.66 -9.86 -25.92
N SER A 867 23.69 -10.45 -24.72
CA SER A 867 24.81 -10.39 -23.79
C SER A 867 25.38 -11.77 -23.58
N GLU A 868 26.71 -11.92 -23.53
CA GLU A 868 27.34 -13.18 -23.14
C GLU A 868 26.98 -13.50 -21.68
N VAL A 869 26.48 -14.72 -21.43
CA VAL A 869 26.07 -15.18 -20.08
C VAL A 869 26.85 -16.40 -19.60
N PHE A 870 27.50 -17.12 -20.52
CA PHE A 870 28.41 -18.22 -20.24
C PHE A 870 29.48 -18.27 -21.34
N SER A 871 30.73 -18.52 -20.95
CA SER A 871 31.82 -18.80 -21.87
C SER A 871 32.81 -19.70 -21.15
N SER A 872 33.09 -20.89 -21.70
CA SER A 872 34.02 -21.86 -21.11
C SER A 872 34.55 -22.82 -22.16
N VAL A 873 35.80 -23.26 -21.95
CA VAL A 873 36.28 -24.52 -22.53
C VAL A 873 35.62 -25.66 -21.78
N VAL A 874 35.08 -26.65 -22.49
CA VAL A 874 34.49 -27.88 -21.92
C VAL A 874 35.34 -29.07 -22.37
N PRO A 875 35.85 -29.92 -21.45
CA PRO A 875 36.78 -31.01 -21.77
C PRO A 875 36.08 -32.26 -22.34
N VAL A 876 35.13 -32.03 -23.25
CA VAL A 876 34.31 -33.05 -23.92
C VAL A 876 34.47 -32.86 -25.45
N PRO A 877 34.63 -33.93 -26.25
CA PRO A 877 34.65 -33.82 -27.71
C PRO A 877 33.33 -33.27 -28.24
N ILE A 878 33.38 -32.40 -29.26
CA ILE A 878 32.18 -31.71 -29.78
C ILE A 878 31.02 -32.66 -30.15
N LYS A 879 31.30 -33.85 -30.68
CA LYS A 879 30.26 -34.86 -30.97
C LYS A 879 29.48 -35.31 -29.73
N SER A 880 30.17 -35.46 -28.60
CA SER A 880 29.55 -35.87 -27.34
C SER A 880 28.91 -34.70 -26.59
N LEU A 881 29.43 -33.48 -26.73
CA LEU A 881 28.71 -32.30 -26.26
C LEU A 881 27.37 -32.12 -27.01
N MET A 882 27.35 -32.37 -28.33
CA MET A 882 26.12 -32.29 -29.13
C MET A 882 25.05 -33.31 -28.72
N GLU A 883 25.39 -34.40 -27.99
CA GLU A 883 24.40 -35.32 -27.44
C GLU A 883 23.41 -34.62 -26.48
N LEU A 884 23.74 -33.43 -25.96
CA LEU A 884 22.84 -32.51 -25.23
C LEU A 884 21.68 -31.95 -26.08
N PHE A 885 21.78 -32.03 -27.41
CA PHE A 885 20.81 -31.44 -28.35
C PHE A 885 20.28 -32.45 -29.40
N GLU A 886 20.70 -33.72 -29.39
CA GLU A 886 20.27 -34.75 -30.37
C GLU A 886 19.09 -35.61 -29.90
N GLY A 887 18.42 -35.24 -28.80
CA GLY A 887 17.33 -36.01 -28.20
C GLY A 887 17.78 -37.26 -27.46
N SER A 888 19.04 -37.29 -27.02
CA SER A 888 19.66 -38.48 -26.44
C SER A 888 19.16 -38.78 -25.02
N SER A 889 19.54 -39.95 -24.49
CA SER A 889 19.37 -40.24 -23.06
C SER A 889 20.24 -39.37 -22.16
N VAL A 890 21.34 -38.79 -22.69
CA VAL A 890 22.20 -37.84 -21.96
C VAL A 890 21.48 -36.51 -21.80
N GLU A 891 20.84 -36.01 -22.86
CA GLU A 891 20.03 -34.78 -22.83
C GLU A 891 18.95 -34.86 -21.75
N HIS A 892 18.13 -35.92 -21.75
CA HIS A 892 17.09 -36.12 -20.75
C HIS A 892 17.67 -36.17 -19.31
N ARG A 893 18.72 -36.97 -19.07
CA ARG A 893 19.35 -37.07 -17.74
C ARG A 893 19.97 -35.75 -17.27
N VAL A 894 20.56 -34.96 -18.17
CA VAL A 894 21.12 -33.65 -17.84
C VAL A 894 20.01 -32.66 -17.51
N MET A 895 18.96 -32.59 -18.34
CA MET A 895 17.87 -31.64 -18.17
C MET A 895 17.05 -31.94 -16.90
N GLU A 896 16.77 -33.21 -16.60
CA GLU A 896 16.18 -33.65 -15.32
C GLU A 896 17.05 -33.22 -14.12
N LYS A 897 18.37 -33.49 -14.17
CA LYS A 897 19.32 -33.15 -13.09
C LYS A 897 19.47 -31.64 -12.84
N VAL A 898 19.11 -30.78 -13.79
CA VAL A 898 19.08 -29.31 -13.61
C VAL A 898 17.68 -28.75 -13.34
N GLY A 899 16.69 -29.60 -13.05
CA GLY A 899 15.35 -29.19 -12.62
C GLY A 899 14.36 -28.93 -13.77
N CYS A 900 14.57 -29.53 -14.94
CA CYS A 900 13.57 -29.57 -16.02
C CYS A 900 12.79 -30.88 -15.89
N VAL A 901 11.57 -30.79 -15.37
CA VAL A 901 10.63 -31.92 -15.19
C VAL A 901 9.75 -32.03 -16.45
N ASP A 902 9.16 -33.20 -16.71
CA ASP A 902 8.26 -33.44 -17.86
C ASP A 902 8.92 -33.11 -19.23
N TYR A 903 10.23 -33.33 -19.33
CA TYR A 903 11.03 -32.97 -20.50
C TYR A 903 10.62 -33.79 -21.73
N SER A 904 10.15 -33.10 -22.77
CA SER A 904 9.64 -33.66 -24.02
C SER A 904 10.13 -32.84 -25.21
N ILE A 905 10.33 -33.52 -26.34
CA ILE A 905 10.99 -32.97 -27.54
C ILE A 905 10.38 -33.54 -28.82
N THR A 906 10.40 -32.77 -29.91
CA THR A 906 10.15 -33.28 -31.26
C THR A 906 11.47 -33.76 -31.89
N PRO A 907 11.42 -34.61 -32.94
CA PRO A 907 12.57 -34.83 -33.81
C PRO A 907 13.03 -33.51 -34.47
N TRP A 908 14.26 -33.53 -35.00
CA TRP A 908 14.82 -32.46 -35.82
C TRP A 908 14.29 -32.52 -37.25
N GLU A 909 13.60 -31.47 -37.68
CA GLU A 909 13.06 -31.31 -39.04
C GLU A 909 13.93 -30.36 -39.86
N LEU A 910 14.07 -30.61 -41.16
CA LEU A 910 14.90 -29.79 -42.05
C LEU A 910 14.10 -28.60 -42.57
N VAL A 911 14.48 -27.37 -42.19
CA VAL A 911 13.76 -26.15 -42.60
C VAL A 911 14.35 -25.55 -43.88
N LYS A 912 15.68 -25.33 -43.94
CA LYS A 912 16.33 -24.70 -45.09
C LYS A 912 17.84 -24.94 -45.10
N GLY A 913 18.38 -25.45 -46.21
CA GLY A 913 19.83 -25.61 -46.39
C GLY A 913 20.43 -26.64 -45.42
N ASP A 914 21.26 -26.16 -44.49
CA ASP A 914 21.88 -26.94 -43.39
C ASP A 914 21.33 -26.46 -42.02
N MET A 915 20.05 -26.03 -42.00
CA MET A 915 19.34 -25.58 -40.80
C MET A 915 18.19 -26.54 -40.45
N TYR A 916 18.22 -27.04 -39.22
CA TYR A 916 17.22 -27.95 -38.67
C TYR A 916 16.48 -27.29 -37.50
N GLN A 917 15.20 -27.57 -37.31
CA GLN A 917 14.37 -27.03 -36.22
C GLN A 917 13.73 -28.18 -35.40
N ARG A 918 13.51 -27.97 -34.10
CA ARG A 918 12.67 -28.82 -33.24
C ARG A 918 11.94 -27.98 -32.19
N GLN A 919 10.89 -28.53 -31.59
CA GLN A 919 10.27 -27.99 -30.38
C GLN A 919 10.72 -28.79 -29.15
N VAL A 920 10.75 -28.10 -28.00
CA VAL A 920 11.16 -28.61 -26.69
C VAL A 920 10.21 -28.05 -25.64
N GLN A 921 9.64 -28.90 -24.79
CA GLN A 921 8.71 -28.52 -23.74
C GLN A 921 9.09 -29.17 -22.41
N TYR A 922 9.03 -28.40 -21.32
CA TYR A 922 9.31 -28.88 -19.95
C TYR A 922 8.71 -27.98 -18.88
N THR A 923 8.59 -28.50 -17.66
CA THR A 923 8.17 -27.76 -16.46
C THR A 923 9.39 -27.47 -15.57
N PHE A 924 9.45 -26.30 -14.94
CA PHE A 924 10.46 -26.04 -13.89
C PHE A 924 10.10 -26.75 -12.57
N ASP A 925 11.05 -27.48 -12.00
CA ASP A 925 10.98 -27.98 -10.62
C ASP A 925 10.73 -26.81 -9.65
N LYS A 926 9.94 -27.05 -8.59
CA LYS A 926 9.63 -26.06 -7.54
C LYS A 926 10.87 -25.59 -6.76
N LYS A 927 12.00 -26.30 -6.89
CA LYS A 927 13.33 -25.89 -6.42
C LYS A 927 14.04 -24.88 -7.33
N LEU A 928 13.66 -24.79 -8.61
CA LEU A 928 14.25 -23.89 -9.60
C LEU A 928 13.37 -22.65 -9.86
N SER A 929 12.06 -22.78 -9.71
CA SER A 929 11.09 -21.68 -9.64
C SER A 929 10.00 -22.04 -8.64
N ARG A 930 9.82 -21.24 -7.57
CA ARG A 930 8.78 -21.50 -6.55
C ARG A 930 7.36 -21.45 -7.13
N TYR A 931 7.18 -20.75 -8.25
CA TYR A 931 5.93 -20.68 -9.02
C TYR A 931 5.72 -21.90 -9.94
N GLY A 932 6.74 -22.74 -10.12
CA GLY A 932 6.83 -23.66 -11.25
C GLY A 932 6.99 -22.88 -12.55
N GLY A 933 6.34 -23.37 -13.60
CA GLY A 933 6.24 -22.69 -14.89
C GLY A 933 6.50 -23.65 -16.04
N THR A 934 5.64 -23.61 -17.06
CA THR A 934 5.79 -24.37 -18.29
C THR A 934 6.64 -23.58 -19.27
N VAL A 935 7.64 -24.22 -19.85
CA VAL A 935 8.50 -23.68 -20.88
C VAL A 935 8.15 -24.33 -22.19
N THR A 936 7.87 -23.52 -23.20
CA THR A 936 7.71 -23.95 -24.60
C THR A 936 8.77 -23.27 -25.44
N SER A 937 9.64 -24.05 -26.08
CA SER A 937 10.89 -23.58 -26.67
C SER A 937 11.06 -24.11 -28.09
N THR A 938 11.38 -23.22 -29.03
CA THR A 938 11.71 -23.58 -30.42
C THR A 938 13.21 -23.48 -30.60
N GLN A 939 13.87 -24.58 -30.96
CA GLN A 939 15.31 -24.65 -31.18
C GLN A 939 15.62 -24.84 -32.66
N GLN A 940 16.60 -24.12 -33.18
CA GLN A 940 17.09 -24.22 -34.54
C GLN A 940 18.63 -24.36 -34.53
N LYS A 941 19.16 -25.43 -35.14
CA LYS A 941 20.62 -25.68 -35.24
C LYS A 941 21.12 -25.57 -36.68
N SER A 942 22.36 -25.11 -36.83
CA SER A 942 23.08 -25.06 -38.11
C SER A 942 24.59 -25.26 -37.93
N SER A 943 25.26 -25.77 -38.96
CA SER A 943 26.73 -25.91 -38.95
C SER A 943 27.41 -24.56 -39.21
N LEU A 944 28.56 -24.33 -38.57
CA LEU A 944 29.39 -23.14 -38.85
C LEU A 944 29.94 -23.16 -40.29
N PRO A 945 30.21 -21.99 -40.91
CA PRO A 945 30.70 -21.91 -42.29
C PRO A 945 32.00 -22.68 -42.57
N ASP A 946 32.82 -22.92 -41.54
CA ASP A 946 34.08 -23.68 -41.64
C ASP A 946 33.93 -25.18 -41.28
N LYS A 947 32.72 -25.60 -40.91
CA LYS A 947 32.33 -26.95 -40.45
C LYS A 947 33.08 -27.48 -39.23
N LYS A 948 33.65 -26.62 -38.37
CA LYS A 948 34.29 -27.02 -37.09
C LYS A 948 33.41 -26.80 -35.87
N GLY A 949 32.15 -26.42 -36.06
CA GLY A 949 31.24 -26.16 -34.96
C GLY A 949 29.77 -26.06 -35.34
N TRP A 950 28.96 -25.77 -34.34
CA TRP A 950 27.51 -25.65 -34.43
C TRP A 950 27.04 -24.35 -33.78
N VAL A 951 26.03 -23.73 -34.38
CA VAL A 951 25.21 -22.71 -33.74
C VAL A 951 23.86 -23.35 -33.43
N ILE A 952 23.38 -23.19 -32.20
CA ILE A 952 22.02 -23.51 -31.81
C ILE A 952 21.37 -22.23 -31.32
N GLU A 953 20.28 -21.81 -31.96
CA GLU A 953 19.44 -20.70 -31.52
C GLU A 953 18.17 -21.26 -30.90
N GLU A 954 17.77 -20.70 -29.77
CA GLU A 954 16.63 -21.14 -28.98
C GLU A 954 15.75 -19.94 -28.63
N VAL A 955 14.48 -20.00 -28.99
CA VAL A 955 13.45 -19.01 -28.63
C VAL A 955 12.52 -19.64 -27.60
N MET A 956 12.64 -19.18 -26.37
CA MET A 956 12.03 -19.78 -25.18
C MET A 956 10.94 -18.87 -24.62
N THR A 957 9.71 -19.39 -24.63
CA THR A 957 8.50 -18.73 -24.11
C THR A 957 8.18 -19.29 -22.71
N LEU A 958 7.64 -18.43 -21.82
CA LEU A 958 7.48 -18.75 -20.39
C LEU A 958 6.02 -18.57 -19.93
N GLN A 959 5.41 -19.65 -19.45
CA GLN A 959 4.03 -19.65 -18.93
C GLN A 959 4.00 -20.00 -17.44
N GLY A 960 3.10 -19.38 -16.67
CA GLY A 960 2.96 -19.61 -15.22
C GLY A 960 4.02 -18.92 -14.34
N ILE A 961 4.99 -18.23 -14.93
CA ILE A 961 6.04 -17.47 -14.22
C ILE A 961 5.62 -16.00 -14.10
N PRO A 962 5.78 -15.33 -12.94
CA PRO A 962 5.42 -13.91 -12.81
C PRO A 962 6.17 -13.04 -13.82
N LEU A 963 5.42 -12.28 -14.63
CA LEU A 963 5.93 -11.47 -15.74
C LEU A 963 6.64 -12.27 -16.86
N GLY A 964 6.57 -13.61 -16.87
CA GLY A 964 7.10 -14.43 -17.97
C GLY A 964 6.40 -14.15 -19.30
N ASP A 965 5.14 -13.73 -19.24
CA ASP A 965 4.33 -13.27 -20.37
C ASP A 965 4.71 -11.86 -20.88
N TYR A 966 5.76 -11.22 -20.35
CA TYR A 966 6.25 -9.90 -20.77
C TYR A 966 7.45 -9.97 -21.71
N PHE A 967 8.12 -11.12 -21.81
CA PHE A 967 9.34 -11.28 -22.60
C PHE A 967 9.60 -12.72 -23.05
N ASP A 968 10.15 -12.88 -24.25
CA ASP A 968 10.75 -14.14 -24.70
C ASP A 968 12.26 -14.12 -24.47
N LEU A 969 12.83 -15.29 -24.20
CA LEU A 969 14.27 -15.47 -24.03
C LEU A 969 14.89 -16.05 -25.31
N HIS A 970 15.86 -15.34 -25.88
CA HIS A 970 16.61 -15.80 -27.05
C HIS A 970 18.00 -16.27 -26.60
N ILE A 971 18.24 -17.57 -26.61
CA ILE A 971 19.54 -18.16 -26.25
C ILE A 971 20.27 -18.56 -27.53
N ARG A 972 21.52 -18.12 -27.70
CA ARG A 972 22.40 -18.56 -28.78
C ARG A 972 23.59 -19.30 -28.20
N TYR A 973 23.66 -20.60 -28.46
CA TYR A 973 24.79 -21.46 -28.16
C TYR A 973 25.73 -21.48 -29.37
N HIS A 974 27.00 -21.19 -29.15
CA HIS A 974 28.07 -21.23 -30.16
C HIS A 974 29.13 -22.22 -29.68
N VAL A 975 29.30 -23.32 -30.43
CA VAL A 975 30.12 -24.48 -30.03
C VAL A 975 31.18 -24.76 -31.09
N GLU A 976 32.46 -24.65 -30.74
CA GLU A 976 33.60 -24.81 -31.66
C GLU A 976 34.57 -25.90 -31.18
N ASP A 977 35.15 -26.68 -32.10
CA ASP A 977 36.28 -27.57 -31.80
C ASP A 977 37.60 -26.77 -31.69
N LEU A 978 38.23 -26.80 -30.52
CA LEU A 978 39.49 -26.09 -30.27
C LEU A 978 40.70 -26.77 -30.91
N SER A 979 40.66 -28.09 -31.13
CA SER A 979 41.51 -28.81 -32.08
C SER A 979 41.16 -30.31 -32.09
N PRO A 980 41.40 -31.03 -33.21
CA PRO A 980 41.29 -32.48 -33.27
C PRO A 980 42.31 -33.24 -32.36
N LYS A 981 43.15 -32.54 -31.59
CA LYS A 981 44.07 -33.13 -30.59
C LYS A 981 43.64 -32.89 -29.15
N SER A 982 42.81 -31.89 -28.85
CA SER A 982 42.55 -31.43 -27.47
C SER A 982 41.37 -32.12 -26.78
N LYS A 983 40.51 -32.86 -27.49
CA LYS A 983 39.27 -33.48 -26.97
C LYS A 983 38.36 -32.51 -26.19
N ALA A 984 38.44 -31.22 -26.50
CA ALA A 984 37.78 -30.14 -25.78
C ALA A 984 37.24 -29.13 -26.78
N CYS A 985 36.07 -28.57 -26.48
CA CYS A 985 35.38 -27.58 -27.30
C CYS A 985 35.25 -26.25 -26.54
N ASN A 986 35.18 -25.16 -27.30
CA ASN A 986 34.79 -23.85 -26.80
C ASN A 986 33.27 -23.76 -26.81
N VAL A 987 32.67 -23.30 -25.71
CA VAL A 987 31.23 -23.10 -25.58
C VAL A 987 30.95 -21.69 -25.10
N GLN A 988 30.43 -20.86 -25.99
CA GLN A 988 29.99 -19.50 -25.71
C GLN A 988 28.47 -19.45 -25.82
N VAL A 989 27.79 -18.89 -24.82
CA VAL A 989 26.33 -18.76 -24.81
C VAL A 989 25.94 -17.31 -24.56
N SER A 990 25.17 -16.78 -25.50
CA SER A 990 24.62 -15.42 -25.47
C SER A 990 23.13 -15.45 -25.19
N LEU A 991 22.64 -14.45 -24.45
CA LEU A 991 21.23 -14.31 -24.07
C LEU A 991 20.70 -12.93 -24.50
N GLY A 992 19.63 -12.94 -25.29
CA GLY A 992 18.77 -11.79 -25.56
C GLY A 992 17.45 -11.91 -24.81
N ILE A 993 16.79 -10.78 -24.58
CA ILE A 993 15.46 -10.69 -23.96
C ILE A 993 14.58 -9.83 -24.86
N SER A 994 13.59 -10.44 -25.49
CA SER A 994 12.68 -9.79 -26.43
C SER A 994 11.41 -9.35 -25.71
N TRP A 995 11.30 -8.06 -25.43
CA TRP A 995 10.25 -7.48 -24.61
C TRP A 995 8.91 -7.35 -25.35
N LEU A 996 8.07 -8.39 -25.26
CA LEU A 996 6.68 -8.39 -25.73
C LEU A 996 5.83 -7.30 -25.06
N LYS A 997 6.12 -6.96 -23.80
CA LYS A 997 5.36 -5.99 -23.01
C LYS A 997 6.29 -5.02 -22.27
N SER A 998 6.01 -3.72 -22.36
CA SER A 998 6.79 -2.72 -21.61
C SER A 998 6.54 -2.84 -20.10
N THR A 999 7.60 -2.66 -19.30
CA THR A 999 7.51 -2.49 -17.84
C THR A 999 8.56 -1.50 -17.35
N LYS A 1000 8.28 -0.78 -16.25
CA LYS A 1000 9.27 0.12 -15.62
C LYS A 1000 10.49 -0.64 -15.07
N HIS A 1001 10.35 -1.93 -14.82
CA HIS A 1001 11.32 -2.77 -14.11
C HIS A 1001 12.20 -3.62 -15.03
N GLN A 1002 12.17 -3.38 -16.35
CA GLN A 1002 12.96 -4.11 -17.36
C GLN A 1002 14.43 -4.28 -16.93
N LYS A 1003 15.07 -3.24 -16.39
CA LYS A 1003 16.47 -3.33 -15.92
C LYS A 1003 16.71 -4.32 -14.77
N ARG A 1004 15.78 -4.42 -13.80
CA ARG A 1004 15.87 -5.40 -12.69
C ARG A 1004 15.63 -6.81 -13.23
N ILE A 1005 14.59 -6.98 -14.02
CA ILE A 1005 14.21 -8.27 -14.61
C ILE A 1005 15.32 -8.77 -15.52
N THR A 1006 15.86 -7.97 -16.44
CA THR A 1006 17.01 -8.32 -17.28
C THR A 1006 18.22 -8.76 -16.46
N LYS A 1007 18.52 -8.09 -15.34
CA LYS A 1007 19.62 -8.49 -14.44
C LYS A 1007 19.33 -9.84 -13.76
N ASN A 1008 18.12 -10.05 -13.24
CA ASN A 1008 17.68 -11.30 -12.61
C ASN A 1008 17.74 -12.48 -13.61
N VAL A 1009 17.16 -12.29 -14.79
CA VAL A 1009 17.15 -13.24 -15.91
C VAL A 1009 18.58 -13.63 -16.27
N ILE A 1010 19.45 -12.66 -16.59
CA ILE A 1010 20.86 -12.91 -16.94
C ILE A 1010 21.60 -13.67 -15.83
N SER A 1011 21.38 -13.31 -14.57
CA SER A 1011 22.01 -13.95 -13.41
C SER A 1011 21.60 -15.43 -13.30
N ASN A 1012 20.29 -15.70 -13.28
CA ASN A 1012 19.77 -17.06 -13.11
C ASN A 1012 20.02 -17.95 -14.34
N SER A 1013 19.92 -17.41 -15.56
CA SER A 1013 20.36 -18.12 -16.77
C SER A 1013 21.85 -18.47 -16.74
N SER A 1014 22.72 -17.55 -16.29
CA SER A 1014 24.16 -17.83 -16.17
C SER A 1014 24.46 -18.95 -15.15
N VAL A 1015 23.74 -19.00 -14.04
CA VAL A 1015 23.85 -20.08 -13.04
C VAL A 1015 23.35 -21.41 -13.62
N ARG A 1016 22.19 -21.42 -14.27
CA ARG A 1016 21.61 -22.63 -14.90
C ARG A 1016 22.53 -23.21 -16.00
N LEU A 1017 23.08 -22.36 -16.87
CA LEU A 1017 24.00 -22.79 -17.93
C LEU A 1017 25.30 -23.41 -17.36
N LYS A 1018 25.86 -22.83 -16.30
CA LYS A 1018 27.03 -23.41 -15.59
C LYS A 1018 26.73 -24.81 -15.06
N GLU A 1019 25.54 -25.02 -14.48
CA GLU A 1019 25.15 -26.33 -13.97
C GLU A 1019 24.88 -27.34 -15.10
N ILE A 1020 24.28 -26.92 -16.23
CA ILE A 1020 24.08 -27.78 -17.42
C ILE A 1020 25.42 -28.32 -17.92
N PHE A 1021 26.38 -27.45 -18.26
CA PHE A 1021 27.66 -27.92 -18.81
C PHE A 1021 28.50 -28.71 -17.80
N ARG A 1022 28.37 -28.43 -16.50
CA ARG A 1022 28.98 -29.24 -15.43
C ARG A 1022 28.35 -30.63 -15.31
N GLN A 1023 27.06 -30.79 -15.56
CA GLN A 1023 26.40 -32.12 -15.59
C GLN A 1023 26.78 -32.89 -16.85
N VAL A 1024 26.91 -32.23 -18.02
CA VAL A 1024 27.47 -32.85 -19.23
C VAL A 1024 28.90 -33.34 -19.00
N GLU A 1025 29.76 -32.50 -18.43
CA GLU A 1025 31.14 -32.88 -18.07
C GLU A 1025 31.15 -34.10 -17.14
N LYS A 1026 30.26 -34.16 -16.14
CA LYS A 1026 30.14 -35.33 -15.26
C LYS A 1026 29.75 -36.61 -16.00
N GLU A 1027 28.73 -36.57 -16.87
CA GLU A 1027 28.29 -37.77 -17.60
C GLU A 1027 29.47 -38.37 -18.40
N PHE A 1028 30.21 -37.54 -19.14
CA PHE A 1028 31.32 -38.01 -19.99
C PHE A 1028 32.64 -38.27 -19.24
N THR A 1029 32.87 -37.67 -18.07
CA THR A 1029 34.05 -37.98 -17.22
C THR A 1029 33.82 -39.16 -16.28
N THR A 1030 32.59 -39.43 -15.85
CA THR A 1030 32.28 -40.59 -14.98
C THR A 1030 31.98 -41.86 -15.77
N GLY A 1031 31.42 -41.75 -16.98
CA GLY A 1031 31.17 -42.88 -17.89
C GLY A 1031 32.40 -43.49 -18.57
N SER A 1032 33.62 -43.12 -18.14
CA SER A 1032 34.90 -43.61 -18.71
C SER A 1032 35.70 -44.46 -17.71
N LYS A 1033 35.00 -45.26 -16.89
CA LYS A 1033 35.56 -46.25 -15.96
C LYS A 1033 34.83 -47.59 -16.06
#